data_AF-A0A1C6D1G6-F1
#
_entry.id   AF-A0A1C6D1G6-F1
#
_cell.length_a   1.000
_cell.length_b   1.000
_cell.length_c   1.000
_cell.angle_alpha   90.00
_cell.angle_beta   90.00
_cell.angle_gamma   90.00
#
_symmetry.space_group_name_H-M   'P 1'
#
loop_
_entity.id
_entity.type
_entity.pdbx_description
1 polymer ?
#
loop_
_entity_poly.entity_id
_entity_poly.type
_entity_poly.pdbx_seq_one_letter_code
_entity_poly.pdbx_strand_id
1 'polypeptide(L)'
;MDYELKNAPKSNDTILSIYNLDIEKADSSDGLYDVRKEFFKARHNIRGRLTLKCDNDTYKLSYSMEQGKVLNWKKFCGNSQCERTVPCDGGYRIECFDKSKRLYKKIFFSLEHEIIRVEFFADNRVIPTMIITPSIENSEYILIKTVNNQYEKLHAFTERTGKDITKELNGLTGEPQIFCKTSTGAYYYCTKDEIEVRTAALKKLLEVQSDEDVETVKSAFTIAENGEGKHINLSEAEAYEKTDTKKSEPQHIEMAKNAEDLEKTDKIEKIEKTEKRTIKVKPKKSENKSTEKEDLAEPDTEIADENEELPIPSIDDSVFETVTKDEFIAEISKEDEKEKEQDSEDEGFVYEQVIPQELRETLCAFASDCPYENLPKKEIKTEKDRYFYFGELTDDMRDGRGRTAMENGITAYEGNYKDDKRSGFGAYYFKSGNLCYVGAWCENKREGLGTAYSIDGACYTGKWHNNKPSGSGASFNSEGELKYFGTYKDGKRDGAGVMTIGENVVVGIYQNGKFTGRGTIFAPSGALLYSGEMNRGERSGKGIEYNEDGTIHYNGEWRGGRYNGKGILYLADGGFIEGEFRYGAADGEGKQYDKNGKLIYEGLFANNLSSGNGRVYNSDGSYYEGRFSDGEANGLMSEYTAKGELVYSGEWKNGKRSGKGTEYINGIKVYDGEFSEGVYCGEGRLYEDDLLVYAGSFKDGKKNGYGCKYENGSMVYRGKFFENEYNGCGICYSNGEISCVGMFKNGEKNGRINEISNGKIIRECIYSSGELVYMREYSEENGALRFDGNVRNCMRDGFGASFNEDGEKSFEGIFKAGQEQKNMSVILRKIEELPKCDELADGEYDMYRKGTGYVVEYALDGGQFTGKLKNGKPDGKCTILYSDHRFTGEFVDGRIDGKGVIYMLDGEEIKGEFRSVEFEGSKKIELSNNKTYYYL
;
A
#
# COMPACT_ATOMS: atom_id res chain seq x y z
N MET A 1 17.42 10.72 41.56
CA MET A 1 17.01 11.46 40.36
C MET A 1 16.02 10.57 39.62
N ASP A 2 14.93 10.19 40.26
CA ASP A 2 13.71 10.98 40.59
C ASP A 2 12.70 10.74 39.46
N TYR A 3 11.41 10.49 39.63
CA TYR A 3 10.48 10.23 40.74
C TYR A 3 9.21 9.76 39.98
N GLU A 4 8.49 8.74 40.48
CA GLU A 4 7.09 8.39 40.12
C GLU A 4 6.63 8.32 38.63
N LEU A 5 6.48 7.08 38.12
CA LEU A 5 5.43 6.71 37.14
C LEU A 5 4.51 5.63 37.74
N LYS A 6 4.15 5.80 39.03
CA LYS A 6 2.96 5.19 39.59
C LYS A 6 1.82 6.17 39.30
N ASN A 7 0.82 5.71 38.55
CA ASN A 7 -0.30 6.47 37.97
C ASN A 7 -0.04 7.09 36.58
N ALA A 8 0.44 6.30 35.61
CA ALA A 8 0.10 6.63 34.22
C ALA A 8 -1.40 6.30 34.03
N PRO A 9 -2.28 7.27 33.78
CA PRO A 9 -3.68 6.99 33.47
C PRO A 9 -3.71 6.13 32.20
N LYS A 10 -4.52 5.06 32.18
CA LYS A 10 -4.99 4.51 30.89
C LYS A 10 -5.57 5.71 30.16
N SER A 11 -5.02 6.05 28.99
CA SER A 11 -5.53 7.15 28.18
C SER A 11 -7.04 6.97 28.07
N ASN A 12 -7.82 7.85 28.70
CA ASN A 12 -9.29 7.81 28.62
C ASN A 12 -9.78 8.22 27.22
N ASP A 13 -8.86 8.42 26.28
CA ASP A 13 -9.06 8.99 24.96
C ASP A 13 -9.03 7.91 23.86
N THR A 14 -9.56 6.72 24.12
CA THR A 14 -9.72 5.68 23.08
C THR A 14 -10.64 6.22 21.99
N ILE A 15 -10.14 6.34 20.75
CA ILE A 15 -11.02 6.73 19.63
C ILE A 15 -11.94 5.58 19.28
N LEU A 16 -13.21 5.95 19.22
CA LEU A 16 -14.30 5.06 18.90
C LEU A 16 -14.73 5.25 17.44
N SER A 17 -14.76 6.49 16.94
CA SER A 17 -14.99 6.80 15.52
C SER A 17 -14.41 8.16 15.11
N ILE A 18 -14.28 8.36 13.79
CA ILE A 18 -13.83 9.60 13.16
C ILE A 18 -14.92 10.08 12.20
N TYR A 19 -15.27 11.37 12.27
CA TYR A 19 -16.30 11.99 11.43
C TYR A 19 -15.65 12.88 10.39
N ASN A 20 -16.12 12.82 9.14
CA ASN A 20 -15.81 13.84 8.15
C ASN A 20 -17.11 14.57 7.78
N LEU A 21 -17.26 15.80 8.31
CA LEU A 21 -18.50 16.57 8.27
C LEU A 21 -18.97 16.96 6.86
N ASP A 22 -18.08 17.00 5.87
CA ASP A 22 -18.45 17.36 4.49
C ASP A 22 -19.19 16.21 3.76
N ILE A 23 -19.08 14.97 4.26
CA ILE A 23 -19.72 13.77 3.69
C ILE A 23 -20.67 13.11 4.69
N GLU A 24 -20.38 13.23 5.99
CA GLU A 24 -21.10 12.60 7.08
C GLU A 24 -21.65 13.71 7.99
N LYS A 25 -22.77 14.31 7.58
CA LYS A 25 -23.54 15.20 8.47
C LYS A 25 -23.74 14.49 9.80
N ALA A 26 -23.42 15.20 10.88
CA ALA A 26 -23.46 14.70 12.24
C ALA A 26 -24.90 14.43 12.70
N ASP A 27 -25.54 13.38 12.18
CA ASP A 27 -26.86 12.95 12.59
C ASP A 27 -26.86 11.44 12.90
N SER A 28 -27.30 11.11 14.12
CA SER A 28 -27.95 9.90 14.69
C SER A 28 -27.80 8.48 14.07
N SER A 29 -26.95 8.28 13.07
CA SER A 29 -26.83 7.07 12.24
C SER A 29 -25.48 6.35 12.39
N ASP A 30 -24.56 6.91 13.19
CA ASP A 30 -23.26 6.32 13.46
C ASP A 30 -23.36 5.27 14.56
N GLY A 31 -23.96 4.13 14.22
CA GLY A 31 -24.01 2.99 15.13
C GLY A 31 -22.65 2.39 15.42
N LEU A 32 -21.60 2.68 14.63
CA LEU A 32 -20.27 2.12 14.86
C LEU A 32 -19.62 2.75 16.09
N TYR A 33 -19.75 4.07 16.25
CA TYR A 33 -19.38 4.77 17.48
C TYR A 33 -20.09 4.18 18.70
N ASP A 34 -21.41 4.04 18.64
CA ASP A 34 -22.22 3.61 19.77
C ASP A 34 -21.88 2.18 20.19
N VAL A 35 -21.74 1.26 19.24
CA VAL A 35 -21.35 -0.13 19.51
C VAL A 35 -19.97 -0.20 20.13
N ARG A 36 -18.98 0.52 19.57
CA ARG A 36 -17.63 0.51 20.12
C ARG A 36 -17.60 1.16 21.50
N LYS A 37 -18.30 2.29 21.69
CA LYS A 37 -18.45 2.95 22.99
C LYS A 37 -19.04 2.02 24.03
N GLU A 38 -20.07 1.28 23.66
CA GLU A 38 -20.69 0.28 24.51
C GLU A 38 -19.68 -0.81 24.88
N PHE A 39 -18.96 -1.38 23.92
CA PHE A 39 -17.93 -2.40 24.17
C PHE A 39 -16.87 -1.93 25.18
N PHE A 40 -16.27 -0.76 24.94
CA PHE A 40 -15.23 -0.22 25.81
C PHE A 40 -15.76 0.21 27.19
N LYS A 41 -17.04 0.56 27.32
CA LYS A 41 -17.70 0.81 28.61
C LYS A 41 -18.04 -0.48 29.35
N ALA A 42 -18.59 -1.45 28.63
CA ALA A 42 -19.16 -2.69 29.16
C ALA A 42 -18.08 -3.69 29.58
N ARG A 43 -16.89 -3.63 28.94
CA ARG A 43 -15.73 -4.50 29.19
C ARG A 43 -16.05 -6.00 29.10
N HIS A 44 -16.99 -6.36 28.23
CA HIS A 44 -17.32 -7.74 27.88
C HIS A 44 -17.77 -7.83 26.42
N ASN A 45 -17.85 -9.04 25.88
CA ASN A 45 -18.25 -9.31 24.50
C ASN A 45 -19.66 -8.79 24.23
N ILE A 46 -19.82 -8.00 23.17
CA ILE A 46 -21.13 -7.47 22.75
C ILE A 46 -21.52 -8.04 21.39
N ARG A 47 -22.80 -8.40 21.24
CA ARG A 47 -23.38 -8.80 19.96
C ARG A 47 -24.80 -8.29 19.86
N GLY A 48 -25.21 -7.87 18.68
CA GLY A 48 -26.54 -7.28 18.55
C GLY A 48 -26.93 -6.93 17.13
N ARG A 49 -28.18 -6.50 17.02
CA ARG A 49 -28.74 -5.86 15.83
C ARG A 49 -29.40 -4.56 16.25
N LEU A 50 -29.10 -3.49 15.54
CA LEU A 50 -29.66 -2.17 15.77
C LEU A 50 -30.40 -1.70 14.53
N THR A 51 -31.43 -0.87 14.72
CA THR A 51 -32.09 -0.16 13.63
C THR A 51 -32.07 1.32 13.94
N LEU A 52 -31.35 2.09 13.15
CA LEU A 52 -31.25 3.55 13.28
C LEU A 52 -32.11 4.20 12.20
N LYS A 53 -32.85 5.24 12.58
CA LYS A 53 -33.56 6.11 11.64
C LYS A 53 -32.87 7.46 11.63
N CYS A 54 -32.38 7.85 10.47
CA CYS A 54 -31.72 9.14 10.27
C CYS A 54 -32.27 9.75 9.00
N ASP A 55 -32.72 11.01 9.10
CA ASP A 55 -33.50 11.67 8.06
C ASP A 55 -34.70 10.83 7.59
N ASN A 56 -34.65 10.39 6.33
CA ASN A 56 -35.65 9.54 5.65
C ASN A 56 -35.19 8.09 5.45
N ASP A 57 -33.98 7.73 5.90
CA ASP A 57 -33.39 6.41 5.67
C ASP A 57 -33.42 5.56 6.94
N THR A 58 -33.57 4.24 6.74
CA THR A 58 -33.50 3.24 7.82
C THR A 58 -32.26 2.39 7.66
N TYR A 59 -31.38 2.44 8.67
CA TYR A 59 -30.15 1.69 8.72
C TYR A 59 -30.31 0.47 9.63
N LYS A 60 -30.05 -0.72 9.09
CA LYS A 60 -30.01 -1.97 9.85
C LYS A 60 -28.56 -2.38 10.05
N LEU A 61 -28.16 -2.55 11.30
CA LEU A 61 -26.78 -2.88 11.66
C LEU A 61 -26.75 -4.23 12.37
N SER A 62 -25.71 -5.01 12.15
CA SER A 62 -25.41 -6.24 12.90
C SER A 62 -23.96 -6.24 13.31
N TYR A 63 -23.70 -6.55 14.59
CA TYR A 63 -22.36 -6.54 15.15
C TYR A 63 -22.09 -7.73 16.08
N SER A 64 -20.83 -8.16 16.14
CA SER A 64 -20.26 -9.00 17.20
C SER A 64 -18.83 -8.55 17.45
N MET A 65 -18.53 -8.11 18.67
CA MET A 65 -17.26 -7.52 19.08
C MET A 65 -16.72 -8.28 20.30
N GLU A 66 -15.50 -8.78 20.17
CA GLU A 66 -14.81 -9.61 21.16
C GLU A 66 -13.33 -9.21 21.21
N GLN A 67 -12.75 -9.15 22.41
CA GLN A 67 -11.36 -8.72 22.58
C GLN A 67 -10.40 -9.67 21.85
N GLY A 68 -9.44 -9.11 21.10
CA GLY A 68 -8.46 -9.89 20.35
C GLY A 68 -8.99 -10.52 19.06
N LYS A 69 -10.25 -10.27 18.67
CA LYS A 69 -10.83 -10.80 17.43
C LYS A 69 -11.23 -9.71 16.46
N VAL A 70 -11.48 -10.11 15.21
CA VAL A 70 -12.03 -9.21 14.19
C VAL A 70 -13.48 -8.85 14.53
N LEU A 71 -13.81 -7.56 14.53
CA LEU A 71 -15.19 -7.09 14.70
C LEU A 71 -16.03 -7.59 13.51
N ASN A 72 -17.07 -8.37 13.76
CA ASN A 72 -18.04 -8.67 12.71
C ASN A 72 -19.00 -7.50 12.59
N TRP A 73 -18.85 -6.63 11.59
CA TRP A 73 -19.68 -5.44 11.38
C TRP A 73 -20.33 -5.44 9.99
N LYS A 74 -21.64 -5.22 9.95
CA LYS A 74 -22.39 -4.97 8.71
C LYS A 74 -23.44 -3.89 8.95
N LYS A 75 -23.51 -2.92 8.04
CA LYS A 75 -24.54 -1.87 8.01
C LYS A 75 -25.22 -1.87 6.65
N PHE A 76 -26.55 -1.84 6.67
CA PHE A 76 -27.40 -1.81 5.48
C PHE A 76 -28.29 -0.57 5.50
N CYS A 77 -28.38 0.12 4.37
CA CYS A 77 -29.40 1.13 4.10
C CYS A 77 -30.38 0.54 3.07
N GLY A 78 -31.60 0.22 3.49
CA GLY A 78 -32.52 -0.58 2.67
C GLY A 78 -31.94 -1.97 2.37
N ASN A 79 -31.77 -2.30 1.09
CA ASN A 79 -31.16 -3.56 0.63
C ASN A 79 -29.67 -3.43 0.25
N SER A 80 -29.09 -2.23 0.36
CA SER A 80 -27.70 -1.97 0.00
C SER A 80 -26.82 -2.00 1.24
N GLN A 81 -25.79 -2.85 1.23
CA GLN A 81 -24.76 -2.84 2.28
C GLN A 81 -23.87 -1.62 2.11
N CYS A 82 -23.86 -0.73 3.10
CA CYS A 82 -23.07 0.50 3.09
C CYS A 82 -21.83 0.43 3.99
N GLU A 83 -21.75 -0.50 4.93
CA GLU A 83 -20.49 -0.75 5.66
C GLU A 83 -20.25 -2.26 5.85
N ARG A 84 -18.97 -2.66 5.83
CA ARG A 84 -18.56 -4.06 6.06
C ARG A 84 -17.18 -4.15 6.71
N THR A 85 -16.98 -5.16 7.55
CA THR A 85 -15.63 -5.54 7.98
C THR A 85 -14.91 -6.34 6.90
N VAL A 86 -13.62 -6.06 6.75
CA VAL A 86 -12.66 -6.87 6.01
C VAL A 86 -11.46 -7.16 6.93
N PRO A 87 -11.12 -8.43 7.22
CA PRO A 87 -9.90 -8.78 7.94
C PRO A 87 -8.65 -8.29 7.21
N CYS A 88 -7.61 -7.91 7.97
CA CYS A 88 -6.30 -7.56 7.41
C CYS A 88 -5.19 -7.94 8.40
N ASP A 89 -3.96 -8.05 7.92
CA ASP A 89 -2.82 -8.40 8.77
C ASP A 89 -2.67 -7.42 9.94
N GLY A 90 -2.61 -7.94 11.16
CA GLY A 90 -2.55 -7.14 12.39
C GLY A 90 -3.89 -6.57 12.89
N GLY A 91 -5.02 -6.86 12.24
CA GLY A 91 -6.34 -6.40 12.71
C GLY A 91 -7.49 -6.54 11.71
N TYR A 92 -8.23 -5.46 11.51
CA TYR A 92 -9.33 -5.41 10.53
C TYR A 92 -9.59 -3.99 10.06
N ARG A 93 -10.28 -3.86 8.93
CA ARG A 93 -10.79 -2.56 8.47
C ARG A 93 -12.28 -2.58 8.23
N ILE A 94 -12.92 -1.42 8.38
CA ILE A 94 -14.30 -1.19 7.96
C ILE A 94 -14.30 -0.37 6.69
N GLU A 95 -14.88 -0.93 5.63
CA GLU A 95 -15.08 -0.27 4.35
C GLU A 95 -16.47 0.37 4.31
N CYS A 96 -16.54 1.66 4.00
CA CYS A 96 -17.78 2.45 3.94
C CYS A 96 -18.06 2.90 2.51
N PHE A 97 -19.30 2.68 2.06
CA PHE A 97 -19.76 2.92 0.70
C PHE A 97 -20.90 3.94 0.68
N ASP A 98 -20.90 4.82 -0.31
CA ASP A 98 -21.99 5.77 -0.55
C ASP A 98 -23.24 5.07 -1.14
N LYS A 99 -24.33 5.81 -1.34
CA LYS A 99 -25.57 5.28 -1.94
C LYS A 99 -25.37 4.73 -3.37
N SER A 100 -24.31 5.16 -4.05
CA SER A 100 -23.91 4.72 -5.39
C SER A 100 -22.91 3.55 -5.35
N LYS A 101 -22.67 2.94 -4.18
CA LYS A 101 -21.70 1.85 -3.93
C LYS A 101 -20.24 2.23 -4.15
N ARG A 102 -19.90 3.52 -4.09
CA ARG A 102 -18.51 3.99 -4.18
C ARG A 102 -17.88 3.97 -2.80
N LEU A 103 -16.70 3.36 -2.68
CA LEU A 103 -15.91 3.38 -1.45
C LEU A 103 -15.45 4.81 -1.20
N TYR A 104 -15.80 5.36 -0.03
CA TYR A 104 -15.41 6.72 0.34
C TYR A 104 -14.62 6.79 1.65
N LYS A 105 -14.60 5.71 2.44
CA LYS A 105 -13.88 5.65 3.72
C LYS A 105 -13.45 4.22 4.07
N LYS A 106 -12.20 4.06 4.52
CA LYS A 106 -11.68 2.85 5.19
C LYS A 106 -11.23 3.23 6.60
N ILE A 107 -11.64 2.47 7.61
CA ILE A 107 -11.22 2.67 9.01
C ILE A 107 -10.45 1.42 9.44
N PHE A 108 -9.18 1.55 9.78
CA PHE A 108 -8.32 0.44 10.20
C PHE A 108 -8.24 0.36 11.72
N PHE A 109 -8.35 -0.86 12.23
CA PHE A 109 -8.33 -1.18 13.65
C PHE A 109 -7.36 -2.33 13.94
N SER A 110 -6.79 -2.33 15.15
CA SER A 110 -6.08 -3.49 15.71
C SER A 110 -7.07 -4.57 16.18
N LEU A 111 -6.55 -5.74 16.57
CA LEU A 111 -7.35 -6.81 17.20
C LEU A 111 -7.89 -6.42 18.58
N GLU A 112 -7.27 -5.44 19.23
CA GLU A 112 -7.74 -4.81 20.47
C GLU A 112 -8.74 -3.68 20.19
N HIS A 113 -9.12 -3.58 18.91
CA HIS A 113 -10.08 -2.63 18.41
C HIS A 113 -9.65 -1.17 18.57
N GLU A 114 -8.35 -0.88 18.68
CA GLU A 114 -7.82 0.48 18.66
C GLU A 114 -7.73 0.99 17.22
N ILE A 115 -7.98 2.28 16.99
CA ILE A 115 -7.85 2.84 15.64
C ILE A 115 -6.38 2.95 15.28
N ILE A 116 -6.01 2.34 14.14
CA ILE A 116 -4.68 2.42 13.54
C ILE A 116 -4.60 3.63 12.61
N ARG A 117 -5.55 3.75 11.67
CA ARG A 117 -5.65 4.87 10.73
C ARG A 117 -7.02 4.94 10.06
N VAL A 118 -7.36 6.09 9.49
CA VAL A 118 -8.58 6.28 8.67
C VAL A 118 -8.22 6.91 7.34
N GLU A 119 -8.76 6.35 6.26
CA GLU A 119 -8.51 6.78 4.90
C GLU A 119 -9.82 7.23 4.26
N PHE A 120 -9.84 8.40 3.63
CA PHE A 120 -10.98 8.92 2.87
C PHE A 120 -10.66 8.94 1.38
N PHE A 121 -11.65 8.69 0.55
CA PHE A 121 -11.54 8.60 -0.90
C PHE A 121 -12.55 9.54 -1.55
N ALA A 122 -12.15 10.23 -2.62
CA ALA A 122 -13.04 11.01 -3.47
C ALA A 122 -13.01 10.49 -4.91
N ASP A 123 -14.11 10.68 -5.65
CA ASP A 123 -14.18 10.54 -7.12
C ASP A 123 -13.63 9.21 -7.71
N ASN A 124 -13.90 8.08 -7.06
CA ASN A 124 -13.39 6.74 -7.48
C ASN A 124 -11.85 6.65 -7.56
N ARG A 125 -11.12 7.49 -6.81
CA ARG A 125 -9.67 7.37 -6.71
C ARG A 125 -9.27 6.08 -5.99
N VAL A 126 -8.19 5.47 -6.46
CA VAL A 126 -7.53 4.35 -5.80
C VAL A 126 -6.73 4.82 -4.57
N ILE A 127 -6.25 6.06 -4.61
CA ILE A 127 -5.45 6.68 -3.55
C ILE A 127 -6.37 7.50 -2.63
N PRO A 128 -6.21 7.38 -1.29
CA PRO A 128 -6.98 8.19 -0.37
C PRO A 128 -6.67 9.69 -0.55
N THR A 129 -7.70 10.52 -0.54
CA THR A 129 -7.60 11.99 -0.57
C THR A 129 -7.19 12.57 0.79
N MET A 130 -7.46 11.83 1.86
CA MET A 130 -7.09 12.18 3.22
C MET A 130 -6.77 10.92 4.03
N ILE A 131 -5.69 10.98 4.83
CA ILE A 131 -5.31 9.93 5.77
C ILE A 131 -5.23 10.54 7.17
N ILE A 132 -5.77 9.84 8.16
CA ILE A 132 -5.69 10.19 9.58
C ILE A 132 -4.95 9.09 10.31
N THR A 133 -3.94 9.46 11.11
CA THR A 133 -3.17 8.52 11.93
C THR A 133 -2.90 9.09 13.34
N PRO A 134 -2.88 8.27 14.41
CA PRO A 134 -2.46 8.72 15.73
C PRO A 134 -1.00 9.22 15.74
N SER A 135 -0.73 10.32 16.44
CA SER A 135 0.62 10.85 16.65
C SER A 135 1.34 10.13 17.80
N ILE A 136 2.64 9.88 17.63
CA ILE A 136 3.48 9.09 18.56
C ILE A 136 3.79 9.86 19.87
N GLU A 137 3.77 11.21 19.86
CA GLU A 137 4.37 12.01 20.94
C GLU A 137 3.36 12.71 21.87
N ASN A 138 2.15 13.06 21.44
CA ASN A 138 1.30 14.03 22.17
C ASN A 138 -0.19 13.65 22.37
N SER A 139 -0.63 12.41 22.11
CA SER A 139 -2.08 12.09 22.04
C SER A 139 -2.84 12.94 21.00
N GLU A 140 -2.11 13.50 20.03
CA GLU A 140 -2.64 14.24 18.89
C GLU A 140 -2.93 13.28 17.73
N TYR A 141 -3.72 13.72 16.76
CA TYR A 141 -3.92 13.01 15.51
C TYR A 141 -3.40 13.83 14.36
N ILE A 142 -2.77 13.15 13.42
CA ILE A 142 -2.20 13.73 12.22
C ILE A 142 -3.18 13.48 11.09
N LEU A 143 -3.78 14.55 10.58
CA LEU A 143 -4.46 14.52 9.30
C LEU A 143 -3.46 14.89 8.20
N ILE A 144 -3.45 14.08 7.15
CA ILE A 144 -2.67 14.23 5.94
C ILE A 144 -3.67 14.47 4.81
N LYS A 145 -3.79 15.72 4.34
CA LYS A 145 -4.49 16.01 3.09
C LYS A 145 -3.57 15.69 1.92
N THR A 146 -4.05 14.96 0.91
CA THR A 146 -3.24 14.54 -0.25
C THR A 146 -3.50 15.39 -1.51
N VAL A 147 -4.01 16.60 -1.34
CA VAL A 147 -4.37 17.48 -2.47
C VAL A 147 -3.08 17.97 -3.14
N ASN A 148 -2.98 17.84 -4.46
CA ASN A 148 -1.82 18.26 -5.28
C ASN A 148 -0.47 17.54 -5.01
N ASN A 149 -0.46 16.30 -4.51
CA ASN A 149 0.80 15.59 -4.14
C ASN A 149 1.63 16.31 -3.06
N GLN A 150 1.03 17.24 -2.30
CA GLN A 150 1.65 17.86 -1.14
C GLN A 150 1.00 17.34 0.15
N TYR A 151 1.82 17.06 1.15
CA TYR A 151 1.41 16.56 2.46
C TYR A 151 1.26 17.76 3.40
N GLU A 152 0.03 18.08 3.81
CA GLU A 152 -0.20 19.07 4.86
C GLU A 152 -0.53 18.34 6.17
N LYS A 153 0.31 18.55 7.20
CA LYS A 153 0.15 17.98 8.54
C LYS A 153 -0.79 18.86 9.34
N LEU A 154 -1.91 18.29 9.77
CA LEU A 154 -2.92 19.00 10.54
C LEU A 154 -3.10 18.31 11.90
N HIS A 155 -3.34 19.11 12.93
CA HIS A 155 -3.26 18.70 14.33
C HIS A 155 -4.66 18.70 14.97
N ALA A 156 -4.89 17.76 15.89
CA ALA A 156 -6.15 17.65 16.63
C ALA A 156 -6.10 18.45 17.94
N PHE A 157 -7.11 19.27 18.19
CA PHE A 157 -7.31 20.01 19.43
C PHE A 157 -8.28 19.27 20.36
N THR A 158 -7.89 19.09 21.62
CA THR A 158 -8.69 18.39 22.63
C THR A 158 -9.46 19.36 23.52
N GLU A 159 -10.78 19.22 23.63
CA GLU A 159 -11.55 19.91 24.67
C GLU A 159 -11.27 19.26 26.03
N ARG A 160 -10.52 19.94 26.91
CA ARG A 160 -10.27 19.48 28.28
C ARG A 160 -11.04 20.25 29.36
N THR A 161 -12.05 21.04 28.98
CA THR A 161 -12.73 21.95 29.91
C THR A 161 -14.25 21.83 29.86
N GLY A 162 -14.92 22.21 30.95
CA GLY A 162 -16.38 22.15 31.08
C GLY A 162 -17.11 23.02 30.05
N LYS A 163 -18.40 22.73 29.85
CA LYS A 163 -19.28 23.35 28.82
C LYS A 163 -19.19 24.87 28.73
N ASP A 164 -18.98 25.56 29.85
CA ASP A 164 -18.97 27.03 29.90
C ASP A 164 -17.70 27.63 29.28
N ILE A 165 -16.53 27.06 29.54
CA ILE A 165 -15.25 27.53 28.95
C ILE A 165 -15.21 27.23 27.44
N THR A 166 -15.76 26.09 27.02
CA THR A 166 -15.86 25.71 25.60
C THR A 166 -16.68 26.72 24.80
N LYS A 167 -17.82 27.15 25.34
CA LYS A 167 -18.69 28.13 24.69
C LYS A 167 -17.97 29.46 24.49
N GLU A 168 -17.21 29.89 25.50
CA GLU A 168 -16.44 31.14 25.44
C GLU A 168 -15.24 31.04 24.49
N LEU A 169 -14.51 29.92 24.51
CA LEU A 169 -13.41 29.66 23.59
C LEU A 169 -13.87 29.66 22.12
N ASN A 170 -15.00 29.01 21.84
CA ASN A 170 -15.60 28.98 20.49
C ASN A 170 -16.12 30.37 20.08
N GLY A 171 -16.59 31.17 21.02
CA GLY A 171 -16.96 32.57 20.77
C GLY A 171 -15.77 33.43 20.34
N LEU A 172 -14.58 33.20 20.90
CA LEU A 172 -13.35 33.96 20.59
C LEU A 172 -12.68 33.51 19.28
N THR A 173 -12.67 32.21 19.01
CA THR A 173 -11.81 31.62 17.98
C THR A 173 -12.57 30.92 16.87
N GLY A 174 -13.90 30.96 16.91
CA GLY A 174 -14.78 30.16 16.06
C GLY A 174 -14.94 28.73 16.58
N GLU A 175 -16.02 28.06 16.17
CA GLU A 175 -16.19 26.64 16.46
C GLU A 175 -15.39 25.81 15.43
N PRO A 176 -14.43 25.00 15.88
CA PRO A 176 -13.61 24.20 14.97
C PRO A 176 -14.41 22.99 14.47
N GLN A 177 -13.99 22.40 13.36
CA GLN A 177 -14.68 21.24 12.80
C GLN A 177 -14.42 20.00 13.65
N ILE A 178 -15.47 19.23 13.98
CA ILE A 178 -15.30 17.97 14.72
C ILE A 178 -14.52 16.99 13.86
N PHE A 179 -13.43 16.49 14.43
CA PHE A 179 -12.47 15.57 13.82
C PHE A 179 -12.74 14.12 14.25
N CYS A 180 -12.76 13.82 15.55
CA CYS A 180 -13.06 12.46 16.03
C CYS A 180 -13.79 12.47 17.37
N LYS A 181 -14.38 11.34 17.76
CA LYS A 181 -14.97 11.17 19.10
C LYS A 181 -14.33 10.00 19.83
N THR A 182 -14.00 10.25 21.08
CA THR A 182 -13.48 9.27 22.03
C THR A 182 -14.53 8.93 23.09
N SER A 183 -14.15 8.07 24.04
CA SER A 183 -14.87 7.88 25.29
C SER A 183 -14.95 9.14 26.17
N THR A 184 -14.02 10.09 26.01
CA THR A 184 -13.87 11.31 26.81
C THR A 184 -14.45 12.58 26.20
N GLY A 185 -14.57 12.66 24.88
CA GLY A 185 -15.04 13.89 24.24
C GLY A 185 -14.92 13.88 22.72
N ALA A 186 -15.22 15.03 22.12
CA ALA A 186 -14.94 15.27 20.71
C ALA A 186 -13.57 15.97 20.58
N TYR A 187 -12.86 15.62 19.52
CA TYR A 187 -11.62 16.25 19.09
C TYR A 187 -11.95 17.05 17.85
N TYR A 188 -11.23 18.14 17.67
CA TYR A 188 -11.51 19.06 16.59
C TYR A 188 -10.28 19.30 15.74
N TYR A 189 -10.53 19.57 14.47
CA TYR A 189 -9.53 19.90 13.47
C TYR A 189 -9.19 21.39 13.56
N CYS A 190 -7.90 21.71 13.62
CA CYS A 190 -7.38 23.07 13.56
C CYS A 190 -6.10 23.12 12.71
N THR A 191 -5.89 24.22 11.98
CA THR A 191 -4.59 24.56 11.38
C THR A 191 -3.56 24.89 12.48
N LYS A 192 -2.26 24.93 12.12
CA LYS A 192 -1.21 25.27 13.08
C LYS A 192 -1.45 26.66 13.72
N ASP A 193 -1.79 27.65 12.90
CA ASP A 193 -2.07 29.01 13.35
C ASP A 193 -3.33 29.05 14.24
N GLU A 194 -4.37 28.29 13.89
CA GLU A 194 -5.58 28.16 14.72
C GLU A 194 -5.27 27.51 16.09
N ILE A 195 -4.37 26.53 16.15
CA ILE A 195 -3.99 25.90 17.43
C ILE A 195 -3.24 26.88 18.32
N GLU A 196 -2.28 27.62 17.78
CA GLU A 196 -1.51 28.59 18.56
C GLU A 196 -2.44 29.65 19.17
N VAL A 197 -3.38 30.14 18.37
CA VAL A 197 -4.38 31.12 18.81
C VAL A 197 -5.36 30.53 19.82
N ARG A 198 -5.91 29.34 19.57
CA ARG A 198 -6.84 28.66 20.50
C ARG A 198 -6.18 28.28 21.81
N THR A 199 -4.92 27.87 21.78
CA THR A 199 -4.14 27.54 22.98
C THR A 199 -3.87 28.79 23.82
N ALA A 200 -3.53 29.91 23.18
CA ALA A 200 -3.39 31.20 23.86
C ALA A 200 -4.71 31.69 24.48
N ALA A 201 -5.82 31.57 23.75
CA ALA A 201 -7.15 31.91 24.25
C ALA A 201 -7.59 31.03 25.42
N LEU A 202 -7.40 29.71 25.32
CA LEU A 202 -7.72 28.76 26.38
C LEU A 202 -6.89 29.04 27.64
N LYS A 203 -5.59 29.33 27.49
CA LYS A 203 -4.72 29.67 28.63
C LYS A 203 -5.22 30.90 29.38
N LYS A 204 -5.57 31.97 28.65
CA LYS A 204 -6.16 33.19 29.25
C LYS A 204 -7.51 32.93 29.92
N LEU A 205 -8.39 32.13 29.30
CA LEU A 205 -9.69 31.77 29.89
C LEU A 205 -9.55 30.91 31.16
N LEU A 206 -8.49 30.09 31.27
CA LEU A 206 -8.19 29.28 32.44
C LEU A 206 -7.58 30.07 33.61
N GLU A 207 -6.99 31.24 33.35
CA GLU A 207 -6.37 32.12 34.36
C GLU A 207 -7.39 33.05 35.05
N VAL A 208 -8.62 33.11 34.54
CA VAL A 208 -9.69 33.99 35.00
C VAL A 208 -10.47 33.37 36.18
N GLN A 209 -10.68 34.15 37.26
CA GLN A 209 -11.42 33.71 38.46
C GLN A 209 -12.84 34.31 38.59
N SER A 210 -13.25 35.25 37.72
CA SER A 210 -14.56 35.90 37.75
C SER A 210 -15.13 36.20 36.34
N ASP A 211 -16.46 36.33 36.22
CA ASP A 211 -17.13 36.60 34.93
C ASP A 211 -16.74 37.96 34.31
N GLU A 212 -16.36 38.95 35.14
CA GLU A 212 -15.96 40.30 34.71
C GLU A 212 -14.57 40.29 34.01
N ASP A 213 -13.72 39.34 34.38
CA ASP A 213 -12.40 39.13 33.75
C ASP A 213 -12.53 38.40 32.39
N VAL A 214 -13.58 37.58 32.18
CA VAL A 214 -13.84 36.91 30.89
C VAL A 214 -14.16 37.94 29.80
N GLU A 215 -14.89 39.00 30.15
CA GLU A 215 -15.23 40.09 29.24
C GLU A 215 -14.01 40.95 28.89
N THR A 216 -13.07 41.07 29.84
CA THR A 216 -11.75 41.67 29.62
C THR A 216 -10.92 40.83 28.65
N VAL A 217 -10.91 39.50 28.79
CA VAL A 217 -10.27 38.59 27.83
C VAL A 217 -10.90 38.74 26.44
N LYS A 218 -12.22 38.83 26.33
CA LYS A 218 -12.92 39.09 25.05
C LYS A 218 -12.49 40.39 24.37
N SER A 219 -12.30 41.45 25.15
CA SER A 219 -11.87 42.75 24.62
C SER A 219 -10.43 42.78 24.11
N ALA A 220 -9.57 41.87 24.58
CA ALA A 220 -8.16 41.76 24.17
C ALA A 220 -7.93 40.93 22.90
N PHE A 221 -8.96 40.24 22.38
CA PHE A 221 -8.92 39.47 21.14
C PHE A 221 -9.56 40.28 20.00
N THR A 222 -8.82 41.24 19.42
CA THR A 222 -9.32 42.07 18.31
C THR A 222 -9.19 41.32 16.98
N ILE A 223 -10.32 41.08 16.30
CA ILE A 223 -10.38 40.50 14.95
C ILE A 223 -10.05 41.60 13.93
N ALA A 224 -8.98 41.43 13.15
CA ALA A 224 -8.73 42.27 11.98
C ALA A 224 -9.11 41.49 10.71
N GLU A 225 -10.08 42.00 9.95
CA GLU A 225 -10.46 41.45 8.64
C GLU A 225 -9.54 42.01 7.55
N ASN A 226 -8.68 41.15 6.99
CA ASN A 226 -8.08 41.38 5.67
C ASN A 226 -8.52 40.24 4.74
N GLY A 227 -8.65 40.53 3.44
CA GLY A 227 -9.35 39.72 2.42
C GLY A 227 -8.83 38.31 2.11
N GLU A 228 -8.03 37.69 2.98
CA GLU A 228 -7.55 36.30 2.86
C GLU A 228 -7.91 35.40 4.06
N GLY A 229 -8.56 35.93 5.11
CA GLY A 229 -9.03 35.14 6.26
C GLY A 229 -9.02 35.91 7.59
N LYS A 230 -9.71 35.36 8.61
CA LYS A 230 -9.72 35.93 9.97
C LYS A 230 -8.35 35.73 10.61
N HIS A 231 -7.59 36.81 10.83
CA HIS A 231 -6.38 36.77 11.66
C HIS A 231 -6.68 37.36 13.05
N ILE A 232 -6.33 36.60 14.09
CA ILE A 232 -6.38 37.06 15.48
C ILE A 232 -5.03 37.70 15.80
N ASN A 233 -5.03 39.00 16.11
CA ASN A 233 -3.82 39.74 16.41
C ASN A 233 -3.60 39.78 17.92
N LEU A 234 -2.49 39.22 18.40
CA LEU A 234 -2.04 39.39 19.79
C LEU A 234 -1.34 40.75 19.92
N SER A 235 -2.10 41.84 19.95
CA SER A 235 -1.55 43.16 20.30
C SER A 235 -1.49 43.31 21.83
N GLU A 236 -0.27 43.49 22.33
CA GLU A 236 0.10 43.98 23.68
C GLU A 236 -0.04 43.01 24.86
N ALA A 237 1.02 42.22 25.08
CA ALA A 237 1.37 41.67 26.40
C ALA A 237 2.88 41.82 26.69
N GLU A 238 3.50 42.90 26.22
CA GLU A 238 4.84 43.33 26.65
C GLU A 238 4.77 44.72 27.31
N ALA A 239 3.93 44.89 28.32
CA ALA A 239 3.91 46.12 29.10
C ALA A 239 3.26 45.96 30.47
N TYR A 240 3.70 45.04 31.34
CA TYR A 240 3.53 45.19 32.80
C TYR A 240 4.34 44.14 33.57
N GLU A 241 5.67 44.30 33.60
CA GLU A 241 6.48 43.83 34.74
C GLU A 241 7.87 44.50 34.77
N LYS A 242 7.89 45.84 34.74
CA LYS A 242 9.03 46.63 35.26
C LYS A 242 8.54 47.94 35.87
N THR A 243 8.14 47.87 37.14
CA THR A 243 8.44 48.90 38.16
C THR A 243 8.33 48.24 39.54
N ASP A 244 9.41 47.68 40.06
CA ASP A 244 10.07 48.30 41.22
C ASP A 244 11.52 47.83 41.40
N THR A 245 12.30 48.79 41.89
CA THR A 245 13.76 48.90 42.09
C THR A 245 14.41 47.74 42.89
N LYS A 246 15.67 47.30 42.72
CA LYS A 246 16.97 48.01 42.82
C LYS A 246 18.17 47.01 42.72
N LYS A 247 19.31 47.47 42.16
CA LYS A 247 20.72 46.95 42.22
C LYS A 247 21.01 45.63 41.46
N SER A 248 22.07 45.48 40.66
CA SER A 248 23.33 46.20 40.47
C SER A 248 23.94 45.86 39.09
N GLU A 249 24.80 46.75 38.60
CA GLU A 249 25.41 46.85 37.25
C GLU A 249 26.15 45.60 36.68
N PRO A 250 26.30 45.56 35.33
CA PRO A 250 27.01 44.55 34.57
C PRO A 250 28.47 44.95 34.25
N GLN A 251 29.31 43.99 33.88
CA GLN A 251 30.54 44.23 33.12
C GLN A 251 30.46 43.49 31.77
N HIS A 252 30.35 44.29 30.70
CA HIS A 252 31.27 44.40 29.54
C HIS A 252 31.87 43.11 28.93
N ILE A 253 32.13 42.91 27.62
CA ILE A 253 32.18 43.64 26.32
C ILE A 253 32.42 42.47 25.32
N GLU A 254 31.59 42.20 24.32
CA GLU A 254 31.58 42.72 22.94
C GLU A 254 32.88 42.53 22.09
N MET A 255 32.66 42.18 20.80
CA MET A 255 33.54 42.37 19.61
C MET A 255 34.64 41.30 19.37
N ALA A 256 34.97 40.86 18.16
CA ALA A 256 34.57 41.19 16.78
C ALA A 256 34.93 40.07 15.79
N LYS A 257 34.26 40.16 14.64
CA LYS A 257 34.57 39.66 13.29
C LYS A 257 36.06 39.63 12.90
N ASN A 258 36.48 38.65 12.09
CA ASN A 258 36.77 38.86 10.65
C ASN A 258 37.26 37.58 9.94
N ALA A 259 37.06 37.61 8.63
CA ALA A 259 37.23 36.57 7.63
C ALA A 259 38.60 36.56 6.93
N GLU A 260 38.71 35.67 5.92
CA GLU A 260 39.70 35.59 4.81
C GLU A 260 41.06 34.93 5.15
N ASP A 261 41.73 34.14 4.30
CA ASP A 261 41.44 33.38 3.07
C ASP A 261 42.77 32.64 2.70
N LEU A 262 42.73 31.70 1.73
CA LEU A 262 43.87 31.21 0.89
C LEU A 262 44.98 30.35 1.57
N GLU A 263 45.63 29.36 0.98
CA GLU A 263 45.49 28.48 -0.19
C GLU A 263 46.69 27.48 -0.13
N LYS A 264 46.48 26.23 -0.59
CA LYS A 264 47.42 25.34 -1.35
C LYS A 264 48.76 24.86 -0.72
N THR A 265 48.86 23.56 -0.40
CA THR A 265 49.49 22.42 -1.16
C THR A 265 50.97 22.15 -0.85
N ASP A 266 51.33 20.95 -0.35
CA ASP A 266 51.91 19.83 -1.14
C ASP A 266 52.60 18.73 -0.27
N LYS A 267 52.25 17.47 -0.57
CA LYS A 267 53.04 16.20 -0.71
C LYS A 267 53.98 15.69 0.42
N ILE A 268 53.70 14.49 1.00
CA ILE A 268 54.29 13.13 0.72
C ILE A 268 55.78 13.04 1.15
N GLU A 269 56.30 12.17 2.04
CA GLU A 269 56.13 10.73 2.33
C GLU A 269 57.01 10.30 3.55
N LYS A 270 56.76 9.08 4.08
CA LYS A 270 57.70 8.06 4.64
C LYS A 270 57.99 7.89 6.17
N ILE A 271 57.52 6.70 6.63
CA ILE A 271 58.25 5.55 7.25
C ILE A 271 58.43 5.45 8.78
N GLU A 272 57.76 4.40 9.31
CA GLU A 272 58.13 3.37 10.31
C GLU A 272 58.79 3.74 11.66
N LYS A 273 58.20 3.26 12.78
CA LYS A 273 58.64 2.01 13.45
C LYS A 273 57.81 1.65 14.70
N THR A 274 57.30 0.41 14.68
CA THR A 274 57.29 -0.65 15.72
C THR A 274 57.02 -0.34 17.20
N GLU A 275 56.08 -1.10 17.78
CA GLU A 275 56.46 -2.18 18.73
C GLU A 275 55.46 -3.34 18.76
N LYS A 276 56.01 -4.55 18.84
CA LYS A 276 55.37 -5.87 18.87
C LYS A 276 55.23 -6.32 20.33
N ARG A 277 54.21 -7.14 20.63
CA ARG A 277 54.39 -8.32 21.49
C ARG A 277 53.46 -9.46 21.06
N THR A 278 54.07 -10.64 20.97
CA THR A 278 53.54 -11.92 20.47
C THR A 278 53.70 -12.95 21.58
N ILE A 279 52.75 -13.89 21.77
CA ILE A 279 53.04 -15.27 22.24
C ILE A 279 52.14 -16.26 21.47
N LYS A 280 52.74 -17.40 21.08
CA LYS A 280 52.29 -18.47 20.19
C LYS A 280 51.61 -19.67 20.91
N VAL A 281 50.56 -20.21 20.27
CA VAL A 281 50.29 -21.59 19.79
C VAL A 281 50.86 -22.82 20.52
N LYS A 282 50.02 -23.86 20.68
CA LYS A 282 50.33 -25.28 20.33
C LYS A 282 49.07 -26.13 20.01
N PRO A 283 49.11 -27.07 19.03
CA PRO A 283 48.00 -27.95 18.62
C PRO A 283 48.22 -29.45 18.96
N LYS A 284 47.19 -30.30 18.81
CA LYS A 284 47.30 -31.78 18.69
C LYS A 284 46.16 -32.43 17.87
N LYS A 285 46.54 -33.37 16.98
CA LYS A 285 45.77 -34.49 16.34
C LYS A 285 45.57 -35.63 17.38
N SER A 286 44.80 -36.71 17.27
CA SER A 286 44.02 -37.48 16.25
C SER A 286 43.22 -38.57 17.01
N GLU A 287 42.15 -39.15 16.44
CA GLU A 287 41.99 -40.60 16.14
C GLU A 287 40.56 -41.00 15.71
N ASN A 288 40.51 -42.00 14.82
CA ASN A 288 39.35 -42.58 14.12
C ASN A 288 38.52 -43.55 14.97
N LYS A 289 37.23 -43.74 14.61
CA LYS A 289 36.65 -45.08 14.32
C LYS A 289 35.28 -45.01 13.63
N SER A 290 35.10 -45.96 12.73
CA SER A 290 34.02 -46.23 11.76
C SER A 290 33.02 -47.29 12.25
N THR A 291 31.78 -47.27 11.72
CA THR A 291 30.90 -48.44 11.33
C THR A 291 29.55 -47.88 10.80
N GLU A 292 29.22 -48.05 9.50
CA GLU A 292 28.36 -49.10 8.85
C GLU A 292 26.83 -48.90 9.02
N LYS A 293 26.09 -48.61 7.91
CA LYS A 293 25.00 -49.42 7.23
C LYS A 293 23.63 -49.36 7.96
N GLU A 294 22.42 -49.27 7.39
CA GLU A 294 21.67 -49.75 6.19
C GLU A 294 20.39 -48.85 6.09
N ASP A 295 19.90 -48.38 4.94
CA ASP A 295 18.99 -48.98 3.93
C ASP A 295 17.50 -49.20 4.33
N LEU A 296 16.59 -48.72 3.44
CA LEU A 296 15.17 -49.10 3.20
C LEU A 296 14.11 -48.61 4.23
N ALA A 297 12.86 -48.24 3.93
CA ALA A 297 12.05 -48.07 2.71
C ALA A 297 10.72 -47.38 3.14
N GLU A 298 10.08 -46.63 2.24
CA GLU A 298 8.63 -46.35 2.29
C GLU A 298 7.86 -47.63 1.90
N PRO A 299 6.58 -47.79 2.30
CA PRO A 299 5.52 -47.39 1.35
C PRO A 299 4.20 -46.87 1.97
N ASP A 300 3.51 -46.14 1.10
CA ASP A 300 2.09 -45.78 1.01
C ASP A 300 1.05 -46.67 1.72
N THR A 301 -0.03 -46.04 2.21
CA THR A 301 -1.41 -46.37 1.74
C THR A 301 -2.45 -45.32 2.18
N GLU A 302 -3.24 -44.91 1.19
CA GLU A 302 -4.44 -44.07 1.23
C GLU A 302 -5.63 -44.75 1.96
N ILE A 303 -6.60 -43.96 2.46
CA ILE A 303 -8.05 -43.97 2.07
C ILE A 303 -8.96 -43.27 3.14
N ALA A 304 -9.73 -42.31 2.61
CA ALA A 304 -11.10 -41.84 2.93
C ALA A 304 -11.50 -41.14 4.24
N ASP A 305 -11.94 -39.88 4.04
CA ASP A 305 -13.24 -39.27 4.41
C ASP A 305 -14.03 -39.82 5.61
N GLU A 306 -14.36 -38.96 6.58
CA GLU A 306 -15.74 -38.46 6.76
C GLU A 306 -15.82 -37.31 7.78
N ASN A 307 -16.72 -36.36 7.47
CA ASN A 307 -17.07 -35.18 8.25
C ASN A 307 -17.70 -35.54 9.60
N GLU A 308 -17.37 -34.80 10.67
CA GLU A 308 -18.38 -34.20 11.56
C GLU A 308 -17.79 -33.12 12.47
N GLU A 309 -18.56 -32.05 12.61
CA GLU A 309 -18.22 -30.77 13.22
C GLU A 309 -18.87 -30.66 14.62
N LEU A 310 -18.19 -29.94 15.54
CA LEU A 310 -18.63 -29.35 16.84
C LEU A 310 -18.51 -30.20 18.13
N PRO A 311 -18.31 -29.61 19.34
CA PRO A 311 -17.78 -28.28 19.72
C PRO A 311 -16.63 -28.34 20.77
N ILE A 312 -15.76 -27.33 20.83
CA ILE A 312 -14.96 -27.04 22.06
C ILE A 312 -15.51 -25.75 22.71
N PRO A 313 -15.82 -25.75 24.02
CA PRO A 313 -16.38 -24.60 24.74
C PRO A 313 -15.40 -23.44 24.93
N SER A 314 -15.97 -22.27 25.15
CA SER A 314 -15.35 -21.00 25.57
C SER A 314 -14.35 -21.13 26.72
N ILE A 315 -13.25 -20.38 26.65
CA ILE A 315 -12.38 -20.06 27.79
C ILE A 315 -12.51 -18.57 28.12
N ASP A 316 -12.66 -18.34 29.43
CA ASP A 316 -12.91 -17.11 30.17
C ASP A 316 -11.61 -16.28 30.33
N ASP A 317 -11.70 -14.97 30.12
CA ASP A 317 -10.59 -13.99 30.16
C ASP A 317 -10.21 -13.55 31.60
N SER A 318 -10.59 -14.31 32.62
CA SER A 318 -10.17 -14.07 34.01
C SER A 318 -8.71 -14.48 34.33
N VAL A 319 -7.91 -14.85 33.33
CA VAL A 319 -6.67 -15.63 33.51
C VAL A 319 -5.39 -14.78 33.66
N PHE A 320 -5.39 -13.49 33.31
CA PHE A 320 -4.12 -12.73 33.21
C PHE A 320 -3.91 -11.59 34.22
N GLU A 321 -4.85 -11.30 35.13
CA GLU A 321 -4.62 -10.34 36.23
C GLU A 321 -4.15 -10.98 37.55
N THR A 322 -3.90 -12.29 37.60
CA THR A 322 -3.65 -13.00 38.88
C THR A 322 -2.21 -13.43 39.18
N VAL A 323 -1.21 -13.19 38.32
CA VAL A 323 0.12 -13.83 38.52
C VAL A 323 1.22 -12.92 39.11
N THR A 324 0.97 -11.64 39.38
CA THR A 324 2.05 -10.72 39.84
C THR A 324 1.95 -10.21 41.27
N LYS A 325 0.97 -10.63 42.06
CA LYS A 325 1.05 -10.36 43.49
C LYS A 325 1.66 -11.55 44.20
N ASP A 326 2.66 -11.26 45.03
CA ASP A 326 3.12 -12.12 46.12
C ASP A 326 2.00 -12.31 47.19
N GLU A 327 0.74 -12.37 46.75
CA GLU A 327 -0.49 -12.48 47.54
C GLU A 327 -0.56 -13.84 48.20
N PHE A 328 -0.27 -14.96 47.53
CA PHE A 328 -0.33 -16.28 48.16
C PHE A 328 0.50 -16.40 49.47
N ILE A 329 1.76 -15.95 49.46
CA ILE A 329 2.61 -15.97 50.67
C ILE A 329 2.14 -14.91 51.68
N ALA A 330 1.69 -13.76 51.20
CA ALA A 330 1.12 -12.73 52.04
C ALA A 330 -0.26 -13.12 52.60
N GLU A 331 -1.00 -14.02 51.97
CA GLU A 331 -2.34 -14.50 52.32
C GLU A 331 -2.22 -15.63 53.33
N ILE A 332 -1.29 -16.57 53.14
CA ILE A 332 -0.84 -17.48 54.21
C ILE A 332 -0.35 -16.70 55.45
N SER A 333 0.30 -15.54 55.25
CA SER A 333 0.77 -14.69 56.36
C SER A 333 -0.31 -13.78 56.96
N LYS A 334 -1.33 -13.39 56.16
CA LYS A 334 -2.44 -12.52 56.57
C LYS A 334 -3.62 -13.32 57.11
N GLU A 335 -3.81 -14.57 56.72
CA GLU A 335 -4.78 -15.49 57.32
C GLU A 335 -4.34 -15.84 58.75
N ASP A 336 -3.03 -16.03 58.98
CA ASP A 336 -2.42 -16.11 60.32
C ASP A 336 -2.66 -14.82 61.16
N GLU A 337 -2.78 -13.64 60.53
CA GLU A 337 -3.08 -12.36 61.20
C GLU A 337 -4.60 -12.08 61.31
N LYS A 338 -5.43 -12.50 60.35
CA LYS A 338 -6.89 -12.39 60.35
C LYS A 338 -7.55 -13.37 61.33
N GLU A 339 -6.92 -14.51 61.63
CA GLU A 339 -7.33 -15.35 62.77
C GLU A 339 -7.24 -14.60 64.11
N LYS A 340 -6.53 -13.46 64.19
CA LYS A 340 -6.59 -12.56 65.36
C LYS A 340 -7.76 -11.57 65.31
N GLU A 341 -8.30 -11.21 64.14
CA GLU A 341 -9.21 -10.06 64.00
C GLU A 341 -10.57 -10.28 63.29
N GLN A 342 -10.87 -11.43 62.66
CA GLN A 342 -12.14 -11.60 61.93
C GLN A 342 -13.08 -12.63 62.57
N ASP A 343 -13.82 -12.20 63.60
CA ASP A 343 -15.08 -12.82 64.04
C ASP A 343 -16.24 -11.97 63.50
N SER A 344 -16.91 -12.43 62.44
CA SER A 344 -18.38 -12.37 62.28
C SER A 344 -18.77 -12.80 60.87
N GLU A 345 -19.73 -13.73 60.86
CA GLU A 345 -20.65 -14.10 59.78
C GLU A 345 -20.03 -14.59 58.46
N ASP A 346 -19.99 -15.91 58.25
CA ASP A 346 -20.64 -16.47 57.07
C ASP A 346 -20.97 -17.97 57.18
N GLU A 347 -22.08 -18.33 56.55
CA GLU A 347 -22.74 -19.63 56.56
C GLU A 347 -21.97 -20.70 55.78
N GLY A 348 -22.06 -21.94 56.27
CA GLY A 348 -21.26 -23.07 55.78
C GLY A 348 -21.63 -23.56 54.39
N PHE A 349 -20.60 -23.82 53.58
CA PHE A 349 -20.61 -24.80 52.51
C PHE A 349 -19.36 -25.69 52.66
N VAL A 350 -19.59 -26.99 52.87
CA VAL A 350 -18.54 -28.03 52.94
C VAL A 350 -18.36 -28.62 51.54
N TYR A 351 -17.16 -28.48 50.98
CA TYR A 351 -16.69 -29.33 49.88
C TYR A 351 -15.81 -30.44 50.44
N GLU A 352 -16.22 -31.69 50.18
CA GLU A 352 -15.48 -32.89 50.55
C GLU A 352 -14.48 -33.19 49.42
N GLN A 353 -13.18 -32.90 49.62
CA GLN A 353 -12.11 -33.33 48.71
C GLN A 353 -11.35 -34.51 49.32
N VAL A 354 -11.25 -35.58 48.54
CA VAL A 354 -10.63 -36.86 48.92
C VAL A 354 -9.10 -36.74 48.84
N ILE A 355 -8.44 -36.82 50.00
CA ILE A 355 -6.97 -36.92 50.08
C ILE A 355 -6.52 -38.24 49.44
N PRO A 356 -5.50 -38.26 48.57
CA PRO A 356 -4.97 -39.48 47.96
C PRO A 356 -4.60 -40.54 49.00
N GLN A 357 -5.02 -41.78 48.75
CA GLN A 357 -4.88 -42.89 49.70
C GLN A 357 -3.42 -43.17 50.10
N GLU A 358 -2.46 -42.95 49.20
CA GLU A 358 -1.03 -43.12 49.48
C GLU A 358 -0.49 -42.08 50.47
N LEU A 359 -1.00 -40.84 50.42
CA LEU A 359 -0.68 -39.79 51.39
C LEU A 359 -1.32 -40.10 52.74
N ARG A 360 -2.55 -40.63 52.73
CA ARG A 360 -3.27 -41.09 53.91
C ARG A 360 -2.57 -42.26 54.59
N GLU A 361 -2.06 -43.23 53.81
CA GLU A 361 -1.32 -44.38 54.32
C GLU A 361 0.07 -43.99 54.84
N THR A 362 0.74 -43.03 54.20
CA THR A 362 2.03 -42.50 54.70
C THR A 362 1.85 -41.70 56.00
N LEU A 363 0.78 -40.90 56.10
CA LEU A 363 0.42 -40.18 57.33
C LEU A 363 -0.04 -41.15 58.44
N CYS A 364 -0.73 -42.23 58.10
CA CYS A 364 -1.16 -43.27 59.04
C CYS A 364 0.00 -44.19 59.49
N ALA A 365 1.02 -44.42 58.66
CA ALA A 365 2.21 -45.21 59.03
C ALA A 365 3.09 -44.51 60.10
N PHE A 366 2.99 -43.18 60.24
CA PHE A 366 3.56 -42.44 61.37
C PHE A 366 2.66 -42.45 62.63
N ALA A 367 1.45 -42.99 62.52
CA ALA A 367 0.42 -43.04 63.57
C ALA A 367 0.24 -44.44 64.19
N SER A 368 0.96 -45.47 63.72
CA SER A 368 0.87 -46.82 64.33
C SER A 368 1.51 -46.94 65.72
N ASP A 369 2.21 -45.88 66.19
CA ASP A 369 2.62 -45.67 67.59
C ASP A 369 2.04 -44.37 68.16
N CYS A 370 0.76 -44.07 67.89
CA CYS A 370 0.10 -42.89 68.43
C CYS A 370 -0.25 -43.11 69.93
N PRO A 371 0.37 -42.39 70.89
CA PRO A 371 0.30 -42.72 72.31
C PRO A 371 -0.84 -42.02 73.07
N TYR A 372 -1.84 -41.45 72.39
CA TYR A 372 -2.80 -40.58 73.06
C TYR A 372 -3.83 -41.39 73.87
N GLU A 373 -3.58 -41.48 75.17
CA GLU A 373 -4.53 -41.90 76.20
C GLU A 373 -5.89 -41.20 76.00
N ASN A 374 -6.99 -41.89 76.31
CA ASN A 374 -8.37 -41.48 76.01
C ASN A 374 -8.86 -40.19 76.74
N LEU A 375 -8.00 -39.47 77.48
CA LEU A 375 -8.35 -38.27 78.24
C LEU A 375 -7.31 -37.14 78.03
N PRO A 376 -7.75 -35.87 77.94
CA PRO A 376 -6.84 -34.75 77.80
C PRO A 376 -6.02 -34.51 79.08
N LYS A 377 -4.72 -34.24 78.91
CA LYS A 377 -3.78 -33.98 80.01
C LYS A 377 -3.73 -32.51 80.43
N LYS A 378 -4.10 -31.58 79.55
CA LYS A 378 -4.16 -30.14 79.85
C LYS A 378 -5.28 -29.47 79.04
N GLU A 379 -6.09 -28.63 79.69
CA GLU A 379 -7.04 -27.74 79.03
C GLU A 379 -6.35 -26.38 78.79
N ILE A 380 -6.44 -25.85 77.58
CA ILE A 380 -5.85 -24.56 77.18
C ILE A 380 -7.00 -23.64 76.81
N LYS A 381 -7.20 -22.58 77.58
CA LYS A 381 -8.20 -21.55 77.32
C LYS A 381 -7.52 -20.33 76.72
N THR A 382 -7.92 -19.94 75.53
CA THR A 382 -7.63 -18.60 74.99
C THR A 382 -8.82 -17.69 75.24
N GLU A 383 -8.74 -16.42 74.84
CA GLU A 383 -9.87 -15.49 74.95
C GLU A 383 -11.10 -15.93 74.15
N LYS A 384 -10.89 -16.72 73.08
CA LYS A 384 -11.94 -17.08 72.11
C LYS A 384 -12.21 -18.59 72.02
N ASP A 385 -11.22 -19.42 72.27
CA ASP A 385 -11.29 -20.86 72.00
C ASP A 385 -10.83 -21.67 73.21
N ARG A 386 -11.33 -22.91 73.29
CA ARG A 386 -10.89 -23.93 74.24
C ARG A 386 -10.23 -25.07 73.48
N TYR A 387 -9.03 -25.44 73.90
CA TYR A 387 -8.28 -26.56 73.35
C TYR A 387 -7.95 -27.59 74.42
N PHE A 388 -7.79 -28.83 73.97
CA PHE A 388 -7.46 -29.99 74.77
C PHE A 388 -6.15 -30.60 74.28
N TYR A 389 -5.17 -30.68 75.16
CA TYR A 389 -3.87 -31.26 74.86
C TYR A 389 -3.76 -32.71 75.32
N PHE A 390 -3.27 -33.56 74.43
CA PHE A 390 -3.01 -34.98 74.63
C PHE A 390 -1.52 -35.20 74.33
N GLY A 391 -0.68 -35.38 75.35
CA GLY A 391 0.78 -35.54 75.17
C GLY A 391 1.57 -35.40 76.46
N GLU A 392 2.89 -35.40 76.37
CA GLU A 392 3.77 -35.29 77.53
C GLU A 392 3.78 -33.87 78.13
N LEU A 393 3.90 -33.78 79.45
CA LEU A 393 4.05 -32.53 80.18
C LEU A 393 5.32 -32.61 81.02
N THR A 394 6.20 -31.62 80.88
CA THR A 394 7.35 -31.39 81.76
C THR A 394 7.12 -30.09 82.50
N ASP A 395 7.13 -30.12 83.84
CA ASP A 395 6.85 -28.96 84.69
C ASP A 395 5.55 -28.21 84.32
N ASP A 396 4.49 -28.99 84.05
CA ASP A 396 3.17 -28.49 83.59
C ASP A 396 3.17 -27.78 82.22
N MET A 397 4.28 -27.79 81.48
CA MET A 397 4.38 -27.28 80.11
C MET A 397 4.35 -28.42 79.08
N ARG A 398 3.74 -28.18 77.91
CA ARG A 398 3.81 -29.13 76.79
C ARG A 398 5.26 -29.31 76.36
N ASP A 399 5.73 -30.55 76.40
CA ASP A 399 7.07 -30.95 76.00
C ASP A 399 6.97 -32.32 75.29
N GLY A 400 7.85 -32.60 74.34
CA GLY A 400 7.79 -33.83 73.55
C GLY A 400 6.61 -33.88 72.56
N ARG A 401 6.23 -35.08 72.11
CA ARG A 401 5.21 -35.26 71.06
C ARG A 401 3.80 -35.18 71.64
N GLY A 402 2.93 -34.37 71.03
CA GLY A 402 1.58 -34.13 71.52
C GLY A 402 0.59 -33.67 70.45
N ARG A 403 -0.70 -33.87 70.73
CA ARG A 403 -1.84 -33.44 69.93
C ARG A 403 -2.64 -32.39 70.70
N THR A 404 -2.85 -31.23 70.12
CA THR A 404 -3.80 -30.21 70.61
C THR A 404 -5.05 -30.27 69.74
N ALA A 405 -6.22 -30.55 70.31
CA ALA A 405 -7.50 -30.57 69.64
C ALA A 405 -8.41 -29.42 70.12
N MET A 406 -9.29 -28.95 69.25
CA MET A 406 -10.34 -27.96 69.56
C MET A 406 -11.48 -28.61 70.36
N GLU A 407 -12.42 -27.81 70.86
CA GLU A 407 -13.56 -28.31 71.64
C GLU A 407 -14.46 -29.28 70.85
N ASN A 408 -14.56 -29.10 69.52
CA ASN A 408 -15.27 -30.01 68.62
C ASN A 408 -14.50 -31.33 68.32
N GLY A 409 -13.32 -31.52 68.90
CA GLY A 409 -12.48 -32.71 68.72
C GLY A 409 -11.56 -32.69 67.50
N ILE A 410 -11.65 -31.67 66.64
CA ILE A 410 -10.77 -31.48 65.48
C ILE A 410 -9.37 -31.15 65.95
N THR A 411 -8.34 -31.80 65.38
CA THR A 411 -6.94 -31.51 65.69
C THR A 411 -6.60 -30.09 65.22
N ALA A 412 -6.04 -29.26 66.09
CA ALA A 412 -5.43 -27.97 65.71
C ALA A 412 -3.93 -28.14 65.42
N TYR A 413 -3.24 -28.98 66.19
CA TYR A 413 -1.83 -29.27 65.98
C TYR A 413 -1.48 -30.67 66.46
N GLU A 414 -0.57 -31.34 65.77
CA GLU A 414 0.05 -32.59 66.19
C GLU A 414 1.55 -32.55 65.88
N GLY A 415 2.40 -32.68 66.88
CA GLY A 415 3.85 -32.56 66.68
C GLY A 415 4.62 -32.40 67.98
N ASN A 416 5.87 -31.95 67.85
CA ASN A 416 6.73 -31.75 69.02
C ASN A 416 6.48 -30.39 69.67
N TYR A 417 6.54 -30.37 70.98
CA TYR A 417 6.53 -29.18 71.81
C TYR A 417 7.83 -29.08 72.57
N LYS A 418 8.25 -27.85 72.87
CA LYS A 418 9.27 -27.54 73.86
C LYS A 418 8.83 -26.29 74.61
N ASP A 419 8.79 -26.37 75.94
CA ASP A 419 8.42 -25.25 76.82
C ASP A 419 7.13 -24.53 76.37
N ASP A 420 6.07 -25.32 76.13
CA ASP A 420 4.76 -24.87 75.64
C ASP A 420 4.72 -24.27 74.22
N LYS A 421 5.82 -24.33 73.46
CA LYS A 421 5.92 -23.85 72.08
C LYS A 421 6.10 -25.00 71.10
N ARG A 422 5.48 -24.89 69.92
CA ARG A 422 5.71 -25.82 68.80
C ARG A 422 7.19 -25.79 68.44
N SER A 423 7.81 -26.96 68.42
CA SER A 423 9.21 -27.16 68.06
C SER A 423 9.35 -28.43 67.21
N GLY A 424 10.52 -28.69 66.63
CA GLY A 424 10.78 -29.90 65.86
C GLY A 424 9.78 -30.09 64.70
N PHE A 425 9.43 -31.33 64.37
CA PHE A 425 8.47 -31.59 63.30
C PHE A 425 7.02 -31.62 63.82
N GLY A 426 6.08 -31.08 63.04
CA GLY A 426 4.66 -31.14 63.36
C GLY A 426 3.73 -30.66 62.25
N ALA A 427 2.47 -31.06 62.36
CA ALA A 427 1.36 -30.70 61.49
C ALA A 427 0.39 -29.75 62.22
N TYR A 428 0.06 -28.64 61.58
CA TYR A 428 -0.94 -27.66 62.00
C TYR A 428 -2.12 -27.72 61.03
N TYR A 429 -3.33 -27.62 61.56
CA TYR A 429 -4.58 -27.78 60.81
C TYR A 429 -5.46 -26.55 61.00
N PHE A 430 -6.23 -26.21 59.95
CA PHE A 430 -7.26 -25.19 60.02
C PHE A 430 -8.40 -25.61 60.95
N LYS A 431 -9.27 -24.66 61.36
CA LYS A 431 -10.50 -24.96 62.11
C LYS A 431 -11.44 -25.93 61.39
N SER A 432 -11.36 -26.02 60.07
CA SER A 432 -12.07 -27.03 59.26
C SER A 432 -11.53 -28.45 59.42
N GLY A 433 -10.33 -28.63 59.96
CA GLY A 433 -9.61 -29.90 60.01
C GLY A 433 -8.72 -30.17 58.79
N ASN A 434 -8.74 -29.30 57.79
CA ASN A 434 -7.82 -29.38 56.65
C ASN A 434 -6.39 -29.07 57.09
N LEU A 435 -5.41 -29.74 56.48
CA LEU A 435 -4.00 -29.52 56.79
C LEU A 435 -3.59 -28.11 56.36
N CYS A 436 -3.04 -27.32 57.27
CA CYS A 436 -2.57 -25.96 57.02
C CYS A 436 -1.04 -25.93 56.82
N TYR A 437 -0.29 -26.62 57.67
CA TYR A 437 1.16 -26.71 57.53
C TYR A 437 1.69 -28.02 58.08
N VAL A 438 2.65 -28.62 57.39
CA VAL A 438 3.42 -29.75 57.90
C VAL A 438 4.90 -29.49 57.67
N GLY A 439 5.69 -29.54 58.72
CA GLY A 439 7.12 -29.27 58.60
C GLY A 439 7.78 -29.00 59.93
N ALA A 440 8.98 -28.41 59.84
CA ALA A 440 9.74 -28.03 61.02
C ALA A 440 9.23 -26.72 61.64
N TRP A 441 9.34 -26.66 62.97
CA TRP A 441 8.90 -25.59 63.85
C TRP A 441 10.04 -25.23 64.81
N CYS A 442 10.15 -23.95 65.13
CA CYS A 442 11.05 -23.42 66.15
C CYS A 442 10.34 -22.26 66.84
N GLU A 443 10.15 -22.34 68.16
CA GLU A 443 9.54 -21.25 68.96
C GLU A 443 8.19 -20.77 68.39
N ASN A 444 7.28 -21.70 68.07
CA ASN A 444 5.98 -21.43 67.43
C ASN A 444 6.02 -20.88 65.99
N LYS A 445 7.19 -20.78 65.38
CA LYS A 445 7.37 -20.31 64.00
C LYS A 445 7.75 -21.47 63.08
N ARG A 446 7.29 -21.42 61.84
CA ARG A 446 7.72 -22.32 60.75
C ARG A 446 9.19 -22.05 60.45
N GLU A 447 9.98 -23.10 60.42
CA GLU A 447 11.43 -23.06 60.26
C GLU A 447 11.89 -24.31 59.48
N GLY A 448 12.97 -24.23 58.72
CA GLY A 448 13.50 -25.38 58.00
C GLY A 448 12.59 -25.84 56.84
N LEU A 449 12.52 -27.15 56.57
CA LEU A 449 11.69 -27.67 55.48
C LEU A 449 10.25 -27.85 55.92
N GLY A 450 9.31 -27.47 55.06
CA GLY A 450 7.89 -27.65 55.31
C GLY A 450 7.01 -27.33 54.10
N THR A 451 5.77 -27.78 54.18
CA THR A 451 4.72 -27.51 53.19
C THR A 451 3.57 -26.80 53.88
N ALA A 452 3.21 -25.62 53.39
CA ALA A 452 2.00 -24.90 53.78
C ALA A 452 0.94 -25.03 52.70
N TYR A 453 -0.31 -25.13 53.10
CA TYR A 453 -1.50 -25.13 52.26
C TYR A 453 -2.35 -23.92 52.63
N SER A 454 -2.96 -23.30 51.65
CA SER A 454 -4.07 -22.37 51.82
C SER A 454 -5.39 -23.14 51.95
N ILE A 455 -6.45 -22.43 52.34
CA ILE A 455 -7.77 -23.03 52.54
C ILE A 455 -8.40 -23.57 51.24
N ASP A 456 -8.03 -23.01 50.09
CA ASP A 456 -8.47 -23.41 48.75
C ASP A 456 -7.66 -24.57 48.16
N GLY A 457 -6.64 -25.06 48.87
CA GLY A 457 -5.81 -26.20 48.47
C GLY A 457 -4.53 -25.85 47.71
N ALA A 458 -4.28 -24.58 47.38
CA ALA A 458 -2.97 -24.17 46.86
C ALA A 458 -1.88 -24.40 47.91
N CYS A 459 -0.63 -24.64 47.48
CA CYS A 459 0.42 -24.99 48.43
C CYS A 459 1.79 -24.40 48.08
N TYR A 460 2.61 -24.20 49.11
CA TYR A 460 4.04 -23.96 48.98
C TYR A 460 4.80 -25.03 49.73
N THR A 461 5.79 -25.62 49.07
CA THR A 461 6.74 -26.55 49.68
C THR A 461 8.15 -26.01 49.53
N GLY A 462 8.92 -25.99 50.61
CA GLY A 462 10.28 -25.49 50.56
C GLY A 462 10.85 -25.16 51.91
N LYS A 463 11.89 -24.33 51.89
CA LYS A 463 12.52 -23.82 53.10
C LYS A 463 11.73 -22.63 53.67
N TRP A 464 11.67 -22.59 54.99
CA TRP A 464 11.02 -21.59 55.82
C TRP A 464 12.03 -21.02 56.81
N HIS A 465 11.93 -19.73 57.07
CA HIS A 465 12.67 -19.06 58.12
C HIS A 465 11.76 -18.02 58.77
N ASN A 466 11.55 -18.12 60.09
CA ASN A 466 10.70 -17.17 60.83
C ASN A 466 9.32 -16.95 60.17
N ASN A 467 8.58 -18.03 59.88
CA ASN A 467 7.27 -18.00 59.19
C ASN A 467 7.28 -17.54 57.73
N LYS A 468 8.45 -17.26 57.12
CA LYS A 468 8.53 -16.79 55.73
C LYS A 468 9.24 -17.80 54.84
N PRO A 469 8.77 -18.00 53.60
CA PRO A 469 9.52 -18.70 52.57
C PRO A 469 10.93 -18.12 52.40
N SER A 470 11.93 -18.99 52.34
CA SER A 470 13.34 -18.63 52.24
C SER A 470 14.11 -19.73 51.52
N GLY A 471 15.17 -19.42 50.77
CA GLY A 471 15.91 -20.41 49.99
C GLY A 471 15.05 -21.05 48.88
N SER A 472 15.35 -22.29 48.51
CA SER A 472 14.63 -22.97 47.42
C SER A 472 13.24 -23.42 47.84
N GLY A 473 12.25 -23.20 46.98
CA GLY A 473 10.87 -23.65 47.18
C GLY A 473 10.06 -23.68 45.88
N ALA A 474 8.93 -24.36 45.94
CA ALA A 474 7.95 -24.48 44.87
C ALA A 474 6.57 -24.07 45.38
N SER A 475 5.77 -23.44 44.52
CA SER A 475 4.37 -23.10 44.77
C SER A 475 3.48 -23.69 43.69
N PHE A 476 2.32 -24.16 44.11
CA PHE A 476 1.32 -24.84 43.29
C PHE A 476 -0.05 -24.19 43.50
N ASN A 477 -0.91 -24.16 42.48
CA ASN A 477 -2.31 -23.78 42.66
C ASN A 477 -3.12 -24.91 43.32
N SER A 478 -4.41 -24.64 43.55
CA SER A 478 -5.38 -25.58 44.13
C SER A 478 -5.60 -26.84 43.30
N GLU A 479 -5.25 -26.81 42.00
CA GLU A 479 -5.29 -27.96 41.08
C GLU A 479 -3.98 -28.78 41.10
N GLY A 480 -2.96 -28.33 41.84
CA GLY A 480 -1.66 -28.99 41.95
C GLY A 480 -0.68 -28.66 40.82
N GLU A 481 -1.00 -27.69 39.95
CA GLU A 481 -0.11 -27.23 38.88
C GLU A 481 0.98 -26.31 39.43
N LEU A 482 2.22 -26.50 38.95
CA LEU A 482 3.35 -25.67 39.34
C LEU A 482 3.15 -24.22 38.87
N LYS A 483 3.10 -23.28 39.82
CA LYS A 483 3.08 -21.84 39.53
C LYS A 483 4.48 -21.25 39.49
N TYR A 484 5.33 -21.62 40.44
CA TYR A 484 6.71 -21.14 40.49
C TYR A 484 7.62 -22.13 41.21
N PHE A 485 8.82 -22.32 40.69
CA PHE A 485 9.93 -22.99 41.36
C PHE A 485 11.16 -22.07 41.33
N GLY A 486 11.78 -21.83 42.49
CA GLY A 486 12.97 -21.01 42.52
C GLY A 486 13.40 -20.63 43.92
N THR A 487 14.10 -19.50 44.00
CA THR A 487 14.69 -19.04 45.25
C THR A 487 13.85 -17.91 45.86
N TYR A 488 13.75 -17.92 47.19
CA TYR A 488 13.03 -16.97 48.01
C TYR A 488 13.95 -16.32 49.03
N LYS A 489 13.68 -15.05 49.34
CA LYS A 489 14.32 -14.29 50.40
C LYS A 489 13.28 -13.42 51.09
N ASP A 490 13.17 -13.56 52.41
CA ASP A 490 12.20 -12.82 53.24
C ASP A 490 10.75 -12.92 52.74
N GLY A 491 10.36 -14.10 52.24
CA GLY A 491 9.03 -14.39 51.71
C GLY A 491 8.79 -13.90 50.28
N LYS A 492 9.80 -13.33 49.61
CA LYS A 492 9.69 -12.83 48.23
C LYS A 492 10.57 -13.63 47.29
N ARG A 493 10.17 -13.76 46.02
CA ARG A 493 11.00 -14.35 44.96
C ARG A 493 12.29 -13.53 44.79
N ASP A 494 13.44 -14.17 44.90
CA ASP A 494 14.74 -13.50 44.84
C ASP A 494 15.81 -14.49 44.34
N GLY A 495 16.39 -14.23 43.17
CA GLY A 495 17.29 -15.14 42.46
C GLY A 495 16.67 -15.75 41.20
N ALA A 496 17.25 -16.86 40.72
CA ALA A 496 16.72 -17.57 39.55
C ALA A 496 15.42 -18.32 39.89
N GLY A 497 14.49 -18.32 38.94
CA GLY A 497 13.22 -19.03 39.08
C GLY A 497 12.58 -19.37 37.73
N VAL A 498 11.73 -20.39 37.79
CA VAL A 498 10.90 -20.90 36.70
C VAL A 498 9.45 -20.64 37.09
N MET A 499 8.67 -20.09 36.17
CA MET A 499 7.27 -19.74 36.35
C MET A 499 6.44 -20.27 35.19
N THR A 500 5.25 -20.77 35.45
CA THR A 500 4.33 -21.21 34.40
C THR A 500 3.35 -20.08 34.10
N ILE A 501 3.24 -19.66 32.84
CA ILE A 501 2.30 -18.64 32.35
C ILE A 501 1.46 -19.25 31.23
N GLY A 502 0.18 -19.52 31.51
CA GLY A 502 -0.63 -20.37 30.64
C GLY A 502 0.00 -21.76 30.55
N GLU A 503 0.23 -22.27 29.35
CA GLU A 503 0.94 -23.53 29.13
C GLU A 503 2.47 -23.34 29.02
N ASN A 504 2.95 -22.09 28.90
CA ASN A 504 4.36 -21.80 28.65
C ASN A 504 5.19 -21.73 29.94
N VAL A 505 6.45 -22.11 29.83
CA VAL A 505 7.42 -22.04 30.91
C VAL A 505 8.32 -20.83 30.74
N VAL A 506 8.37 -19.96 31.74
CA VAL A 506 9.19 -18.74 31.76
C VAL A 506 10.31 -18.87 32.77
N VAL A 507 11.55 -18.75 32.30
CA VAL A 507 12.77 -18.76 33.12
C VAL A 507 13.30 -17.34 33.23
N GLY A 508 13.65 -16.90 34.44
CA GLY A 508 14.29 -15.62 34.62
C GLY A 508 14.80 -15.35 36.04
N ILE A 509 15.19 -14.11 36.28
CA ILE A 509 15.77 -13.66 37.54
C ILE A 509 14.78 -12.71 38.23
N TYR A 510 14.66 -12.87 39.55
CA TYR A 510 13.80 -12.07 40.40
C TYR A 510 14.64 -11.32 41.44
N GLN A 511 14.23 -10.11 41.79
CA GLN A 511 14.82 -9.32 42.86
C GLN A 511 13.71 -8.67 43.67
N ASN A 512 13.64 -8.97 44.97
CA ASN A 512 12.59 -8.49 45.88
C ASN A 512 11.15 -8.70 45.33
N GLY A 513 10.88 -9.87 44.75
CA GLY A 513 9.57 -10.23 44.18
C GLY A 513 9.35 -9.75 42.74
N LYS A 514 10.27 -8.94 42.18
CA LYS A 514 10.11 -8.36 40.84
C LYS A 514 11.03 -9.04 39.83
N PHE A 515 10.50 -9.36 38.66
CA PHE A 515 11.27 -9.85 37.53
C PHE A 515 12.30 -8.79 37.08
N THR A 516 13.57 -9.15 36.93
CA THR A 516 14.68 -8.20 36.69
C THR A 516 14.85 -7.79 35.23
N GLY A 517 13.88 -8.08 34.38
CA GLY A 517 13.88 -7.54 33.02
C GLY A 517 14.39 -8.47 31.92
N ARG A 518 14.94 -9.67 32.21
CA ARG A 518 15.41 -10.63 31.19
C ARG A 518 14.81 -12.00 31.43
N GLY A 519 14.27 -12.61 30.38
CA GLY A 519 13.64 -13.91 30.47
C GLY A 519 13.67 -14.72 29.19
N THR A 520 13.38 -16.00 29.37
CA THR A 520 13.29 -16.99 28.31
C THR A 520 11.96 -17.72 28.43
N ILE A 521 11.22 -17.85 27.33
CA ILE A 521 9.93 -18.52 27.26
C ILE A 521 10.11 -19.81 26.47
N PHE A 522 9.62 -20.91 27.02
CA PHE A 522 9.59 -22.22 26.39
C PHE A 522 8.14 -22.69 26.22
N ALA A 523 7.86 -23.37 25.10
CA ALA A 523 6.63 -24.10 24.87
C ALA A 523 6.52 -25.31 25.82
N PRO A 524 5.33 -25.92 25.99
CA PRO A 524 5.16 -27.18 26.72
C PRO A 524 6.07 -28.31 26.20
N SER A 525 6.36 -28.31 24.89
CA SER A 525 7.26 -29.27 24.24
C SER A 525 8.75 -29.08 24.63
N GLY A 526 9.10 -27.98 25.28
CA GLY A 526 10.47 -27.57 25.55
C GLY A 526 11.10 -26.73 24.44
N ALA A 527 10.38 -26.46 23.34
CA ALA A 527 10.86 -25.56 22.30
C ALA A 527 11.09 -24.14 22.85
N LEU A 528 12.23 -23.54 22.53
CA LEU A 528 12.51 -22.15 22.86
C LEU A 528 11.60 -21.26 22.00
N LEU A 529 10.75 -20.44 22.61
CA LEU A 529 9.85 -19.52 21.89
C LEU A 529 10.37 -18.08 21.92
N TYR A 530 11.02 -17.68 23.01
CA TYR A 530 11.50 -16.32 23.16
C TYR A 530 12.71 -16.22 24.09
N SER A 531 13.64 -15.33 23.76
CA SER A 531 14.72 -14.92 24.64
C SER A 531 14.96 -13.42 24.52
N GLY A 532 14.82 -12.68 25.60
CA GLY A 532 14.99 -11.23 25.55
C GLY A 532 14.61 -10.51 26.83
N GLU A 533 14.42 -9.21 26.67
CA GLU A 533 13.94 -8.36 27.75
C GLU A 533 12.44 -8.57 28.01
N MET A 534 12.01 -8.52 29.27
CA MET A 534 10.61 -8.69 29.64
C MET A 534 10.23 -7.72 30.76
N ASN A 535 9.06 -7.10 30.67
CA ASN A 535 8.55 -6.19 31.67
C ASN A 535 7.17 -6.66 32.12
N ARG A 536 6.99 -6.85 33.44
CA ARG A 536 5.73 -7.35 34.04
C ARG A 536 5.21 -8.67 33.42
N GLY A 537 6.11 -9.53 32.94
CA GLY A 537 5.74 -10.81 32.32
C GLY A 537 5.49 -10.75 30.81
N GLU A 538 5.45 -9.55 30.22
CA GLU A 538 5.35 -9.36 28.77
C GLU A 538 6.71 -9.13 28.13
N ARG A 539 6.84 -9.49 26.85
CA ARG A 539 8.03 -9.23 26.03
C ARG A 539 8.19 -7.72 25.84
N SER A 540 9.40 -7.21 26.02
CA SER A 540 9.70 -5.78 25.95
C SER A 540 11.15 -5.54 25.57
N GLY A 541 11.53 -4.34 25.14
CA GLY A 541 12.93 -4.05 24.82
C GLY A 541 13.46 -4.95 23.71
N LYS A 542 14.72 -5.37 23.76
CA LYS A 542 15.29 -6.23 22.71
C LYS A 542 15.04 -7.71 22.99
N GLY A 543 14.63 -8.45 21.97
CA GLY A 543 14.42 -9.89 22.09
C GLY A 543 14.31 -10.62 20.76
N ILE A 544 14.51 -11.93 20.84
CA ILE A 544 14.44 -12.86 19.72
C ILE A 544 13.28 -13.82 19.98
N GLU A 545 12.38 -13.94 19.02
CA GLU A 545 11.33 -14.95 18.97
C GLU A 545 11.69 -16.03 17.96
N TYR A 546 11.33 -17.25 18.29
CA TYR A 546 11.62 -18.45 17.53
C TYR A 546 10.32 -19.18 17.21
N ASN A 547 10.28 -19.84 16.05
CA ASN A 547 9.29 -20.86 15.74
C ASN A 547 9.59 -22.14 16.54
N GLU A 548 8.63 -23.05 16.63
CA GLU A 548 8.81 -24.31 17.36
C GLU A 548 9.93 -25.21 16.78
N ASP A 549 10.26 -25.04 15.49
CA ASP A 549 11.39 -25.73 14.85
C ASP A 549 12.76 -25.12 15.20
N GLY A 550 12.78 -24.05 15.99
CA GLY A 550 13.99 -23.34 16.42
C GLY A 550 14.50 -22.29 15.42
N THR A 551 13.83 -22.09 14.28
CA THR A 551 14.16 -20.98 13.37
C THR A 551 13.75 -19.65 13.99
N ILE A 552 14.49 -18.57 13.68
CA ILE A 552 14.15 -17.23 14.18
C ILE A 552 12.94 -16.74 13.42
N HIS A 553 11.88 -16.36 14.13
CA HIS A 553 10.70 -15.73 13.57
C HIS A 553 10.85 -14.20 13.57
N TYR A 554 11.33 -13.63 14.68
CA TYR A 554 11.56 -12.20 14.80
C TYR A 554 12.77 -11.88 15.66
N ASN A 555 13.57 -10.90 15.26
CA ASN A 555 14.68 -10.37 16.05
C ASN A 555 14.60 -8.84 16.05
N GLY A 556 14.27 -8.24 17.18
CA GLY A 556 14.12 -6.80 17.24
C GLY A 556 13.61 -6.27 18.56
N GLU A 557 13.05 -5.07 18.47
CA GLU A 557 12.46 -4.35 19.60
C GLU A 557 11.00 -4.78 19.83
N TRP A 558 10.62 -4.78 21.10
CA TRP A 558 9.33 -5.22 21.63
C TRP A 558 8.75 -4.17 22.56
N ARG A 559 7.42 -4.00 22.52
CA ARG A 559 6.68 -3.18 23.47
C ARG A 559 5.31 -3.78 23.71
N GLY A 560 4.98 -4.04 24.98
CA GLY A 560 3.67 -4.61 25.36
C GLY A 560 3.37 -5.94 24.69
N GLY A 561 4.37 -6.83 24.60
CA GLY A 561 4.22 -8.14 23.97
C GLY A 561 4.23 -8.16 22.45
N ARG A 562 4.41 -7.03 21.75
CA ARG A 562 4.42 -6.96 20.27
C ARG A 562 5.70 -6.38 19.70
N TYR A 563 5.97 -6.70 18.43
CA TYR A 563 7.03 -6.05 17.66
C TYR A 563 6.78 -4.55 17.61
N ASN A 564 7.77 -3.77 18.04
CA ASN A 564 7.67 -2.32 18.10
C ASN A 564 9.07 -1.71 18.06
N GLY A 565 9.34 -0.80 17.12
CA GLY A 565 10.68 -0.25 16.90
C GLY A 565 11.42 -0.99 15.79
N LYS A 566 12.75 -1.03 15.84
CA LYS A 566 13.54 -1.66 14.78
C LYS A 566 13.60 -3.18 14.94
N GLY A 567 13.48 -3.91 13.84
CA GLY A 567 13.56 -5.36 13.86
C GLY A 567 13.77 -6.02 12.50
N ILE A 568 13.85 -7.34 12.53
CA ILE A 568 13.88 -8.23 11.37
C ILE A 568 12.80 -9.30 11.60
N LEU A 569 11.83 -9.38 10.69
CA LEU A 569 10.78 -10.40 10.65
C LEU A 569 11.10 -11.41 9.55
N TYR A 570 11.24 -12.68 9.90
CA TYR A 570 11.47 -13.77 8.95
C TYR A 570 10.13 -14.36 8.52
N LEU A 571 9.91 -14.40 7.21
CA LEU A 571 8.65 -14.81 6.58
C LEU A 571 8.63 -16.33 6.33
N ALA A 572 7.42 -16.89 6.25
CA ALA A 572 7.23 -18.33 6.03
C ALA A 572 7.79 -18.85 4.69
N ASP A 573 7.94 -17.99 3.69
CA ASP A 573 8.53 -18.31 2.39
C ASP A 573 10.08 -18.34 2.40
N GLY A 574 10.69 -18.03 3.55
CA GLY A 574 12.13 -17.93 3.76
C GLY A 574 12.70 -16.51 3.54
N GLY A 575 11.90 -15.56 3.05
CA GLY A 575 12.27 -14.16 2.95
C GLY A 575 12.29 -13.46 4.31
N PHE A 576 12.64 -12.17 4.34
CA PHE A 576 12.57 -11.38 5.57
C PHE A 576 12.33 -9.89 5.30
N ILE A 577 11.76 -9.21 6.28
CA ILE A 577 11.54 -7.77 6.31
C ILE A 577 12.43 -7.17 7.42
N GLU A 578 13.28 -6.21 7.06
CA GLU A 578 14.07 -5.41 7.99
C GLU A 578 13.53 -3.98 8.01
N GLY A 579 13.20 -3.43 9.18
CA GLY A 579 12.68 -2.06 9.22
C GLY A 579 12.06 -1.66 10.55
N GLU A 580 11.19 -0.65 10.48
CA GLU A 580 10.34 -0.21 11.59
C GLU A 580 9.09 -1.08 11.72
N PHE A 581 8.78 -1.48 12.96
CA PHE A 581 7.62 -2.26 13.33
C PHE A 581 6.73 -1.47 14.29
N ARG A 582 5.42 -1.59 14.13
CA ARG A 582 4.42 -1.05 15.07
C ARG A 582 3.28 -2.06 15.20
N TYR A 583 2.86 -2.28 16.44
CA TYR A 583 1.77 -3.20 16.79
C TYR A 583 1.89 -4.61 16.19
N GLY A 584 3.11 -5.11 15.98
CA GLY A 584 3.34 -6.45 15.42
C GLY A 584 3.51 -6.52 13.90
N ALA A 585 3.46 -5.40 13.18
CA ALA A 585 3.61 -5.36 11.72
C ALA A 585 4.67 -4.35 11.29
N ALA A 586 5.28 -4.55 10.12
CA ALA A 586 6.12 -3.56 9.49
C ALA A 586 5.29 -2.30 9.16
N ASP A 587 5.70 -1.16 9.71
CA ASP A 587 5.01 0.13 9.62
C ASP A 587 6.04 1.27 9.78
N GLY A 588 6.36 1.92 8.67
CA GLY A 588 7.48 2.87 8.56
C GLY A 588 8.48 2.45 7.49
N GLU A 589 9.70 2.99 7.55
CA GLU A 589 10.75 2.65 6.57
C GLU A 589 11.23 1.20 6.76
N GLY A 590 11.43 0.50 5.65
CA GLY A 590 11.94 -0.86 5.68
C GLY A 590 12.43 -1.38 4.33
N LYS A 591 12.93 -2.61 4.36
CA LYS A 591 13.44 -3.38 3.23
C LYS A 591 12.93 -4.80 3.30
N GLN A 592 12.54 -5.36 2.17
CA GLN A 592 12.14 -6.75 2.05
C GLN A 592 13.10 -7.51 1.15
N TYR A 593 13.45 -8.72 1.59
CA TYR A 593 14.38 -9.62 0.92
C TYR A 593 13.69 -10.95 0.63
N ASP A 594 14.03 -11.57 -0.50
CA ASP A 594 13.60 -12.93 -0.82
C ASP A 594 14.38 -13.98 0.00
N LYS A 595 14.02 -15.26 -0.18
CA LYS A 595 14.67 -16.40 0.49
C LYS A 595 16.16 -16.59 0.18
N ASN A 596 16.68 -15.94 -0.85
CA ASN A 596 18.09 -15.96 -1.21
C ASN A 596 18.84 -14.72 -0.69
N GLY A 597 18.16 -13.85 0.06
CA GLY A 597 18.71 -12.58 0.56
C GLY A 597 18.79 -11.49 -0.51
N LYS A 598 18.06 -11.62 -1.62
CA LYS A 598 17.99 -10.58 -2.65
C LYS A 598 16.96 -9.53 -2.24
N LEU A 599 17.36 -8.26 -2.24
CA LEU A 599 16.46 -7.13 -2.01
C LEU A 599 15.39 -7.10 -3.11
N ILE A 600 14.12 -7.17 -2.71
CA ILE A 600 12.96 -7.11 -3.62
C ILE A 600 12.15 -5.82 -3.45
N TYR A 601 12.24 -5.17 -2.28
CA TYR A 601 11.60 -3.88 -2.03
C TYR A 601 12.38 -3.04 -1.02
N GLU A 602 12.47 -1.73 -1.23
CA GLU A 602 12.85 -0.74 -0.21
C GLU A 602 11.88 0.45 -0.23
N GLY A 603 11.39 0.87 0.93
CA GLY A 603 10.40 1.96 0.98
C GLY A 603 9.60 1.97 2.27
N LEU A 604 8.43 2.61 2.23
CA LEU A 604 7.52 2.65 3.37
C LEU A 604 6.62 1.42 3.41
N PHE A 605 6.40 0.90 4.61
CA PHE A 605 5.45 -0.15 4.91
C PHE A 605 4.28 0.41 5.71
N ALA A 606 3.11 -0.21 5.53
CA ALA A 606 1.95 -0.04 6.39
C ALA A 606 1.25 -1.40 6.55
N ASN A 607 1.26 -1.95 7.77
CA ASN A 607 0.74 -3.29 8.08
C ASN A 607 1.31 -4.39 7.17
N ASN A 608 2.65 -4.50 7.11
CA ASN A 608 3.39 -5.48 6.28
C ASN A 608 3.27 -5.28 4.75
N LEU A 609 2.47 -4.33 4.28
CA LEU A 609 2.32 -4.05 2.85
C LEU A 609 3.12 -2.81 2.44
N SER A 610 3.67 -2.82 1.22
CA SER A 610 4.31 -1.63 0.65
C SER A 610 3.30 -0.48 0.51
N SER A 611 3.75 0.71 0.86
CA SER A 611 2.94 1.93 0.94
C SER A 611 3.82 3.14 0.64
N GLY A 612 3.22 4.29 0.34
CA GLY A 612 3.95 5.55 0.14
C GLY A 612 5.03 5.43 -0.93
N ASN A 613 6.15 6.13 -0.77
CA ASN A 613 7.24 6.05 -1.73
C ASN A 613 8.07 4.78 -1.50
N GLY A 614 8.45 4.10 -2.58
CA GLY A 614 9.33 2.94 -2.52
C GLY A 614 9.91 2.55 -3.86
N ARG A 615 10.70 1.47 -3.84
CA ARG A 615 11.34 0.84 -5.00
C ARG A 615 11.13 -0.66 -4.95
N VAL A 616 10.76 -1.24 -6.08
CA VAL A 616 10.66 -2.70 -6.28
C VAL A 616 11.77 -3.14 -7.23
N TYR A 617 12.51 -4.18 -6.86
CA TYR A 617 13.64 -4.69 -7.64
C TYR A 617 13.27 -5.96 -8.40
N ASN A 618 13.64 -6.01 -9.68
CA ASN A 618 13.53 -7.19 -10.53
C ASN A 618 14.70 -8.16 -10.34
N SER A 619 14.57 -9.37 -10.88
CA SER A 619 15.57 -10.44 -10.81
C SER A 619 16.92 -10.08 -11.45
N ASP A 620 16.96 -9.13 -12.39
CA ASP A 620 18.16 -8.64 -13.06
C ASP A 620 18.82 -7.42 -12.36
N GLY A 621 18.17 -6.87 -11.32
CA GLY A 621 18.62 -5.69 -10.59
C GLY A 621 18.04 -4.37 -11.10
N SER A 622 17.31 -4.36 -12.22
CA SER A 622 16.47 -3.21 -12.59
C SER A 622 15.40 -2.97 -11.54
N TYR A 623 14.86 -1.75 -11.46
CA TYR A 623 13.87 -1.42 -10.44
C TYR A 623 12.84 -0.40 -10.91
N TYR A 624 11.67 -0.47 -10.29
CA TYR A 624 10.60 0.51 -10.41
C TYR A 624 10.55 1.36 -9.15
N GLU A 625 10.51 2.67 -9.29
CA GLU A 625 10.37 3.64 -8.21
C GLU A 625 9.07 4.42 -8.38
N GLY A 626 8.36 4.63 -7.28
CA GLY A 626 7.16 5.46 -7.29
C GLY A 626 6.34 5.27 -6.03
N ARG A 627 5.03 5.50 -6.16
CA ARG A 627 4.11 5.46 -5.01
C ARG A 627 3.31 4.15 -4.99
N PHE A 628 3.29 3.52 -3.82
CA PHE A 628 2.63 2.26 -3.52
C PHE A 628 1.42 2.50 -2.61
N SER A 629 0.41 1.67 -2.77
CA SER A 629 -0.75 1.62 -1.87
C SER A 629 -1.26 0.18 -1.79
N ASP A 630 -1.42 -0.33 -0.57
CA ASP A 630 -1.91 -1.69 -0.31
C ASP A 630 -1.12 -2.78 -1.09
N GLY A 631 0.20 -2.61 -1.24
CA GLY A 631 1.05 -3.57 -1.96
C GLY A 631 1.17 -3.33 -3.47
N GLU A 632 0.38 -2.43 -4.05
CA GLU A 632 0.31 -2.25 -5.50
C GLU A 632 1.01 -0.96 -5.98
N ALA A 633 1.77 -1.09 -7.07
CA ALA A 633 2.29 0.03 -7.84
C ALA A 633 1.24 0.48 -8.87
N ASN A 634 0.68 1.67 -8.70
CA ASN A 634 -0.29 2.26 -9.63
C ASN A 634 -0.04 3.76 -9.79
N GLY A 635 -0.26 4.29 -11.00
CA GLY A 635 -0.08 5.72 -11.29
C GLY A 635 1.33 6.05 -11.76
N LEU A 636 1.92 7.15 -11.29
CA LEU A 636 3.21 7.63 -11.77
C LEU A 636 4.36 6.79 -11.20
N MET A 637 5.09 6.11 -12.08
CA MET A 637 6.26 5.31 -11.75
C MET A 637 7.41 5.62 -12.71
N SER A 638 8.63 5.41 -12.23
CA SER A 638 9.85 5.48 -13.02
C SER A 638 10.56 4.12 -13.00
N GLU A 639 11.05 3.68 -14.14
CA GLU A 639 11.80 2.44 -14.31
C GLU A 639 13.28 2.75 -14.55
N TYR A 640 14.16 2.00 -13.90
CA TYR A 640 15.61 2.19 -13.96
C TYR A 640 16.32 0.87 -14.24
N THR A 641 17.46 0.95 -14.95
CA THR A 641 18.37 -0.18 -15.12
C THR A 641 19.05 -0.55 -13.80
N ALA A 642 19.71 -1.71 -13.74
CA ALA A 642 20.53 -2.12 -12.60
C ALA A 642 21.69 -1.14 -12.28
N LYS A 643 22.05 -0.25 -13.21
CA LYS A 643 23.05 0.80 -13.01
C LYS A 643 22.44 2.13 -12.54
N GLY A 644 21.11 2.21 -12.40
CA GLY A 644 20.39 3.42 -12.04
C GLY A 644 20.13 4.37 -13.20
N GLU A 645 20.21 3.90 -14.45
CA GLU A 645 19.88 4.71 -15.63
C GLU A 645 18.37 4.70 -15.85
N LEU A 646 17.75 5.88 -16.02
CA LEU A 646 16.31 5.98 -16.29
C LEU A 646 15.98 5.34 -17.64
N VAL A 647 15.00 4.44 -17.64
CA VAL A 647 14.46 3.75 -18.83
C VAL A 647 13.09 4.29 -19.18
N TYR A 648 12.25 4.55 -18.19
CA TYR A 648 10.90 5.05 -18.41
C TYR A 648 10.45 5.92 -17.24
N SER A 649 9.64 6.94 -17.52
CA SER A 649 8.91 7.68 -16.50
C SER A 649 7.51 8.01 -17.01
N GLY A 650 6.48 7.62 -16.27
CA GLY A 650 5.11 7.85 -16.71
C GLY A 650 4.08 7.07 -15.92
N GLU A 651 2.88 7.01 -16.46
CA GLU A 651 1.75 6.32 -15.86
C GLU A 651 1.86 4.79 -16.04
N TRP A 652 1.39 4.07 -15.02
CA TRP A 652 1.35 2.62 -14.90
C TRP A 652 -0.04 2.16 -14.47
N LYS A 653 -0.50 1.06 -15.05
CA LYS A 653 -1.75 0.39 -14.72
C LYS A 653 -1.57 -1.12 -14.86
N ASN A 654 -2.00 -1.89 -13.85
CA ASN A 654 -1.90 -3.35 -13.83
C ASN A 654 -0.47 -3.87 -14.11
N GLY A 655 0.54 -3.20 -13.58
CA GLY A 655 1.95 -3.59 -13.77
C GLY A 655 2.51 -3.33 -15.17
N LYS A 656 1.83 -2.54 -16.01
CA LYS A 656 2.32 -2.15 -17.34
C LYS A 656 2.27 -0.64 -17.54
N ARG A 657 3.15 -0.14 -18.40
CA ARG A 657 3.15 1.26 -18.87
C ARG A 657 1.81 1.55 -19.58
N SER A 658 1.12 2.61 -19.16
CA SER A 658 -0.21 2.97 -19.67
C SER A 658 -0.43 4.45 -19.46
N GLY A 659 -1.14 5.16 -20.34
CA GLY A 659 -1.31 6.61 -20.23
C GLY A 659 -0.07 7.36 -20.71
N LYS A 660 0.21 8.56 -20.19
CA LYS A 660 1.34 9.37 -20.65
C LYS A 660 2.66 8.89 -20.06
N GLY A 661 3.71 8.86 -20.88
CA GLY A 661 5.05 8.50 -20.43
C GLY A 661 6.16 8.91 -21.40
N THR A 662 7.39 8.83 -20.90
CA THR A 662 8.61 9.08 -21.65
C THR A 662 9.54 7.90 -21.49
N GLU A 663 10.07 7.39 -22.59
CA GLU A 663 11.02 6.29 -22.65
C GLU A 663 12.41 6.78 -23.07
N TYR A 664 13.43 6.15 -22.48
CA TYR A 664 14.84 6.50 -22.60
C TYR A 664 15.67 5.25 -22.91
N ILE A 665 16.68 5.40 -23.75
CA ILE A 665 17.71 4.38 -24.00
C ILE A 665 19.07 5.05 -23.79
N ASN A 666 19.89 4.50 -22.89
CA ASN A 666 21.19 5.06 -22.49
C ASN A 666 21.10 6.54 -22.06
N GLY A 667 19.98 6.92 -21.39
CA GLY A 667 19.72 8.29 -20.95
C GLY A 667 19.24 9.25 -22.05
N ILE A 668 19.17 8.81 -23.31
CA ILE A 668 18.64 9.60 -24.42
C ILE A 668 17.15 9.31 -24.56
N LYS A 669 16.34 10.35 -24.65
CA LYS A 669 14.89 10.21 -24.89
C LYS A 669 14.68 9.57 -26.25
N VAL A 670 13.90 8.49 -26.30
CA VAL A 670 13.54 7.80 -27.55
C VAL A 670 12.06 7.93 -27.88
N TYR A 671 11.20 8.11 -26.88
CA TYR A 671 9.77 8.30 -27.08
C TYR A 671 9.14 9.16 -25.97
N ASP A 672 8.18 10.00 -26.33
CA ASP A 672 7.42 10.88 -25.43
C ASP A 672 5.97 10.96 -25.94
N GLY A 673 5.06 10.25 -25.27
CA GLY A 673 3.71 10.05 -25.79
C GLY A 673 2.84 9.16 -24.91
N GLU A 674 1.81 8.57 -25.53
CA GLU A 674 0.86 7.70 -24.85
C GLU A 674 1.20 6.20 -25.00
N PHE A 675 0.89 5.44 -23.95
CA PHE A 675 1.09 4.00 -23.86
C PHE A 675 -0.23 3.29 -23.55
N SER A 676 -0.40 2.10 -24.10
CA SER A 676 -1.47 1.17 -23.72
C SER A 676 -0.88 -0.23 -23.62
N GLU A 677 -1.00 -0.86 -22.45
CA GLU A 677 -0.48 -2.20 -22.18
C GLU A 677 1.02 -2.38 -22.53
N GLY A 678 1.83 -1.33 -22.34
CA GLY A 678 3.26 -1.33 -22.66
C GLY A 678 3.63 -0.93 -24.09
N VAL A 679 2.66 -0.62 -24.95
CA VAL A 679 2.88 -0.35 -26.37
C VAL A 679 2.54 1.12 -26.71
N TYR A 680 3.29 1.74 -27.62
CA TYR A 680 2.99 3.11 -28.09
C TYR A 680 1.60 3.19 -28.72
N CYS A 681 0.79 4.14 -28.28
CA CYS A 681 -0.52 4.45 -28.82
C CYS A 681 -0.78 5.96 -28.76
N GLY A 682 -1.92 6.42 -29.30
CA GLY A 682 -2.33 7.82 -29.17
C GLY A 682 -1.31 8.78 -29.79
N GLU A 683 -1.21 10.00 -29.27
CA GLU A 683 -0.23 10.98 -29.77
C GLU A 683 1.14 10.77 -29.12
N GLY A 684 2.20 10.85 -29.93
CA GLY A 684 3.57 10.72 -29.43
C GLY A 684 4.63 11.35 -30.30
N ARG A 685 5.83 11.47 -29.74
CA ARG A 685 7.05 11.94 -30.40
C ARG A 685 8.11 10.87 -30.29
N LEU A 686 8.69 10.49 -31.42
CA LEU A 686 9.75 9.49 -31.53
C LEU A 686 11.07 10.17 -31.89
N TYR A 687 12.14 9.74 -31.24
CA TYR A 687 13.48 10.30 -31.36
C TYR A 687 14.49 9.21 -31.73
N GLU A 688 15.44 9.52 -32.60
CA GLU A 688 16.60 8.71 -32.93
C GLU A 688 17.86 9.58 -32.79
N ASP A 689 18.87 9.12 -32.04
CA ASP A 689 20.09 9.88 -31.74
C ASP A 689 19.83 11.33 -31.25
N ASP A 690 18.83 11.49 -30.35
CA ASP A 690 18.35 12.77 -29.79
C ASP A 690 17.69 13.73 -30.81
N LEU A 691 17.47 13.28 -32.04
CA LEU A 691 16.75 14.03 -33.07
C LEU A 691 15.30 13.53 -33.16
N LEU A 692 14.34 14.46 -33.16
CA LEU A 692 12.95 14.15 -33.46
C LEU A 692 12.87 13.59 -34.88
N VAL A 693 12.36 12.36 -35.04
CA VAL A 693 12.17 11.70 -36.34
C VAL A 693 10.69 11.56 -36.72
N TYR A 694 9.80 11.59 -35.73
CA TYR A 694 8.36 11.53 -35.96
C TYR A 694 7.58 12.19 -34.82
N ALA A 695 6.50 12.90 -35.17
CA ALA A 695 5.51 13.40 -34.22
C ALA A 695 4.11 13.16 -34.80
N GLY A 696 3.25 12.45 -34.08
CA GLY A 696 1.88 12.16 -34.51
C GLY A 696 1.28 10.93 -33.85
N SER A 697 0.26 10.38 -34.49
CA SER A 697 -0.53 9.28 -33.94
C SER A 697 0.15 7.91 -34.07
N PHE A 698 0.02 7.09 -33.03
CA PHE A 698 0.49 5.71 -32.94
C PHE A 698 -0.66 4.74 -32.67
N LYS A 699 -0.54 3.53 -33.23
CA LYS A 699 -1.42 2.40 -32.91
C LYS A 699 -0.60 1.11 -32.96
N ASP A 700 -0.68 0.32 -31.90
CA ASP A 700 0.02 -0.97 -31.77
C ASP A 700 1.54 -0.85 -32.05
N GLY A 701 2.16 0.25 -31.58
CA GLY A 701 3.59 0.50 -31.74
C GLY A 701 4.00 1.06 -33.11
N LYS A 702 3.05 1.19 -34.04
CA LYS A 702 3.30 1.69 -35.41
C LYS A 702 2.74 3.09 -35.60
N LYS A 703 3.39 3.89 -36.45
CA LYS A 703 2.87 5.19 -36.90
C LYS A 703 1.57 4.95 -37.65
N ASN A 704 0.46 5.51 -37.17
CA ASN A 704 -0.87 5.24 -37.70
C ASN A 704 -1.80 6.42 -37.40
N GLY A 705 -2.33 7.07 -38.44
CA GLY A 705 -3.03 8.35 -38.32
C GLY A 705 -2.17 9.49 -38.86
N TYR A 706 -2.45 10.72 -38.46
CA TYR A 706 -1.74 11.88 -38.99
C TYR A 706 -0.44 12.13 -38.21
N GLY A 707 0.61 12.56 -38.92
CA GLY A 707 1.87 12.93 -38.28
C GLY A 707 2.86 13.63 -39.22
N CYS A 708 3.96 14.06 -38.64
CA CYS A 708 5.09 14.70 -39.30
C CYS A 708 6.32 13.78 -39.15
N LYS A 709 7.04 13.54 -40.25
CA LYS A 709 8.32 12.84 -40.29
C LYS A 709 9.45 13.85 -40.53
N TYR A 710 10.55 13.63 -39.86
CA TYR A 710 11.75 14.45 -39.92
C TYR A 710 12.96 13.59 -40.27
N GLU A 711 13.90 14.15 -41.03
CA GLU A 711 15.21 13.56 -41.33
C GLU A 711 16.28 14.64 -41.11
N ASN A 712 17.32 14.32 -40.34
CA ASN A 712 18.38 15.27 -39.95
C ASN A 712 17.85 16.60 -39.40
N GLY A 713 16.77 16.55 -38.61
CA GLY A 713 16.12 17.73 -38.02
C GLY A 713 15.23 18.55 -38.97
N SER A 714 15.15 18.20 -40.25
CA SER A 714 14.27 18.85 -41.23
C SER A 714 13.01 18.03 -41.46
N MET A 715 11.85 18.65 -41.46
CA MET A 715 10.60 17.97 -41.82
C MET A 715 10.67 17.54 -43.29
N VAL A 716 10.39 16.26 -43.57
CA VAL A 716 10.40 15.69 -44.93
C VAL A 716 9.01 15.28 -45.40
N TYR A 717 8.10 15.02 -44.47
CA TYR A 717 6.73 14.65 -44.77
C TYR A 717 5.78 15.07 -43.66
N ARG A 718 4.58 15.48 -44.04
CA ARG A 718 3.45 15.68 -43.13
C ARG A 718 2.19 15.15 -43.79
N GLY A 719 1.47 14.25 -43.12
CA GLY A 719 0.30 13.61 -43.69
C GLY A 719 -0.13 12.38 -42.94
N LYS A 720 -0.94 11.55 -43.60
CA LYS A 720 -1.49 10.33 -43.00
C LYS A 720 -0.55 9.13 -43.16
N PHE A 721 -0.45 8.35 -42.10
CA PHE A 721 0.35 7.13 -41.97
C PHE A 721 -0.55 5.92 -41.74
N PHE A 722 -0.13 4.77 -42.25
CA PHE A 722 -0.70 3.47 -41.91
C PHE A 722 0.42 2.44 -41.84
N GLU A 723 0.57 1.79 -40.69
CA GLU A 723 1.63 0.81 -40.43
C GLU A 723 3.04 1.31 -40.79
N ASN A 724 3.42 2.50 -40.32
CA ASN A 724 4.71 3.17 -40.56
C ASN A 724 4.91 3.83 -41.95
N GLU A 725 4.03 3.56 -42.90
CA GLU A 725 4.14 4.06 -44.28
C GLU A 725 3.21 5.24 -44.57
N TYR A 726 3.58 6.09 -45.52
CA TYR A 726 2.71 7.17 -46.03
C TYR A 726 1.47 6.56 -46.69
N ASN A 727 0.28 7.00 -46.27
CA ASN A 727 -0.99 6.46 -46.75
C ASN A 727 -2.13 7.48 -46.65
N GLY A 728 -2.61 7.99 -47.78
CA GLY A 728 -3.61 9.05 -47.86
C GLY A 728 -3.02 10.40 -48.24
N CYS A 729 -3.65 11.49 -47.80
CA CYS A 729 -3.21 12.85 -48.10
C CYS A 729 -1.90 13.20 -47.37
N GLY A 730 -0.98 13.87 -48.06
CA GLY A 730 0.25 14.40 -47.45
C GLY A 730 0.97 15.46 -48.26
N ILE A 731 1.96 16.07 -47.61
CA ILE A 731 2.88 17.09 -48.11
C ILE A 731 4.29 16.54 -47.94
N CYS A 732 5.10 16.55 -48.99
CA CYS A 732 6.53 16.28 -48.91
C CYS A 732 7.32 17.59 -48.95
N TYR A 733 8.46 17.59 -48.28
CA TYR A 733 9.39 18.71 -48.24
C TYR A 733 10.76 18.29 -48.78
N SER A 734 11.46 19.21 -49.43
CA SER A 734 12.84 19.06 -49.88
C SER A 734 13.59 20.35 -49.55
N ASN A 735 14.73 20.24 -48.84
CA ASN A 735 15.50 21.40 -48.37
C ASN A 735 14.68 22.44 -47.58
N GLY A 736 13.63 22.00 -46.88
CA GLY A 736 12.73 22.87 -46.11
C GLY A 736 11.61 23.51 -46.91
N GLU A 737 11.55 23.32 -48.24
CA GLU A 737 10.47 23.81 -49.10
C GLU A 737 9.51 22.68 -49.50
N ILE A 738 8.24 23.01 -49.76
CA ILE A 738 7.26 22.02 -50.23
C ILE A 738 7.67 21.54 -51.63
N SER A 739 7.89 20.22 -51.76
CA SER A 739 8.29 19.59 -53.02
C SER A 739 7.12 18.93 -53.74
N CYS A 740 6.15 18.38 -53.00
CA CYS A 740 4.90 17.92 -53.58
C CYS A 740 3.77 17.81 -52.55
N VAL A 741 2.54 17.88 -53.03
CA VAL A 741 1.32 17.58 -52.25
C VAL A 741 0.48 16.55 -52.98
N GLY A 742 -0.19 15.66 -52.25
CA GLY A 742 -1.20 14.79 -52.83
C GLY A 742 -1.40 13.48 -52.10
N MET A 743 -1.65 12.41 -52.86
CA MET A 743 -2.08 11.10 -52.35
C MET A 743 -0.93 10.08 -52.35
N PHE A 744 -0.81 9.34 -51.26
CA PHE A 744 0.21 8.32 -51.04
C PHE A 744 -0.42 6.97 -50.71
N LYS A 745 0.27 5.89 -51.06
CA LYS A 745 -0.12 4.54 -50.67
C LYS A 745 1.14 3.69 -50.50
N ASN A 746 1.30 3.09 -49.31
CA ASN A 746 2.45 2.25 -48.97
C ASN A 746 3.79 2.97 -49.19
N GLY A 747 3.88 4.25 -48.79
CA GLY A 747 5.12 5.03 -48.90
C GLY A 747 5.34 5.68 -50.27
N GLU A 748 4.62 5.25 -51.30
CA GLU A 748 4.79 5.74 -52.67
C GLU A 748 3.70 6.75 -53.07
N LYS A 749 4.05 7.62 -54.03
CA LYS A 749 3.10 8.49 -54.71
C LYS A 749 2.04 7.64 -55.41
N ASN A 750 0.75 7.89 -55.15
CA ASN A 750 -0.34 7.10 -55.74
C ASN A 750 -1.61 7.93 -55.88
N GLY A 751 -2.19 7.99 -57.08
CA GLY A 751 -3.27 8.91 -57.42
C GLY A 751 -2.72 10.29 -57.81
N ARG A 752 -3.46 11.35 -57.49
CA ARG A 752 -3.07 12.72 -57.86
C ARG A 752 -1.93 13.24 -56.96
N ILE A 753 -0.93 13.84 -57.59
CA ILE A 753 0.19 14.56 -56.94
C ILE A 753 0.44 15.87 -57.69
N ASN A 754 0.60 16.98 -56.99
CA ASN A 754 1.12 18.22 -57.56
C ASN A 754 2.55 18.42 -57.08
N GLU A 755 3.51 18.55 -58.00
CA GLU A 755 4.91 18.82 -57.71
C GLU A 755 5.20 20.31 -57.79
N ILE A 756 5.99 20.79 -56.82
CA ILE A 756 6.15 22.20 -56.52
C ILE A 756 7.64 22.54 -56.51
N SER A 757 7.98 23.70 -57.06
CA SER A 757 9.31 24.27 -57.08
C SER A 757 9.19 25.79 -56.97
N ASN A 758 9.97 26.41 -56.08
CA ASN A 758 9.93 27.86 -55.81
C ASN A 758 8.49 28.38 -55.55
N GLY A 759 7.69 27.59 -54.82
CA GLY A 759 6.30 27.92 -54.46
C GLY A 759 5.29 27.90 -55.63
N LYS A 760 5.66 27.41 -56.81
CA LYS A 760 4.78 27.24 -57.97
C LYS A 760 4.58 25.76 -58.29
N ILE A 761 3.39 25.40 -58.76
CA ILE A 761 3.14 24.06 -59.30
C ILE A 761 3.86 23.95 -60.64
N ILE A 762 4.85 23.06 -60.71
CA ILE A 762 5.61 22.77 -61.93
C ILE A 762 5.07 21.56 -62.68
N ARG A 763 4.48 20.61 -61.95
CA ARG A 763 3.83 19.44 -62.55
C ARG A 763 2.56 19.04 -61.81
N GLU A 764 1.50 18.73 -62.56
CA GLU A 764 0.33 18.01 -62.05
C GLU A 764 0.40 16.57 -62.56
N CYS A 765 0.51 15.61 -61.66
CA CYS A 765 0.83 14.21 -61.95
C CYS A 765 -0.30 13.28 -61.52
N ILE A 766 -0.45 12.16 -62.25
CA ILE A 766 -1.23 11.00 -61.79
C ILE A 766 -0.30 9.80 -61.72
N TYR A 767 -0.26 9.18 -60.54
CA TYR A 767 0.48 7.96 -60.26
C TYR A 767 -0.46 6.77 -60.11
N SER A 768 -0.03 5.60 -60.57
CA SER A 768 -0.72 4.33 -60.35
C SER A 768 0.30 3.31 -59.86
N SER A 769 0.15 2.83 -58.63
CA SER A 769 1.08 1.87 -58.02
C SER A 769 2.55 2.34 -58.07
N GLY A 770 2.79 3.61 -57.69
CA GLY A 770 4.13 4.20 -57.69
C GLY A 770 4.62 4.70 -59.05
N GLU A 771 4.01 4.28 -60.15
CA GLU A 771 4.43 4.68 -61.50
C GLU A 771 3.69 5.94 -61.97
N LEU A 772 4.44 6.90 -62.51
CA LEU A 772 3.86 8.07 -63.16
C LEU A 772 3.24 7.65 -64.49
N VAL A 773 1.91 7.79 -64.61
CA VAL A 773 1.16 7.41 -65.83
C VAL A 773 0.69 8.62 -66.64
N TYR A 774 0.67 9.80 -66.00
CA TYR A 774 0.26 11.05 -66.64
C TYR A 774 0.93 12.25 -65.99
N MET A 775 1.24 13.27 -66.80
CA MET A 775 1.66 14.57 -66.28
C MET A 775 1.19 15.75 -67.14
N ARG A 776 0.94 16.86 -66.46
CA ARG A 776 0.95 18.22 -67.00
C ARG A 776 2.16 18.95 -66.48
N GLU A 777 2.94 19.55 -67.36
CA GLU A 777 4.22 20.18 -67.05
C GLU A 777 4.19 21.66 -67.43
N TYR A 778 4.72 22.50 -66.55
CA TYR A 778 4.73 23.95 -66.69
C TYR A 778 6.17 24.49 -66.69
N SER A 779 6.37 25.59 -67.41
CA SER A 779 7.62 26.34 -67.39
C SER A 779 7.83 27.01 -66.04
N GLU A 780 8.98 26.82 -65.40
CA GLU A 780 9.27 27.50 -64.13
C GLU A 780 9.35 29.03 -64.29
N GLU A 781 9.89 29.50 -65.43
CA GLU A 781 10.11 30.92 -65.72
C GLU A 781 8.81 31.72 -65.85
N ASN A 782 7.92 31.30 -66.75
CA ASN A 782 6.72 32.07 -67.13
C ASN A 782 5.39 31.36 -66.84
N GLY A 783 5.41 30.11 -66.33
CA GLY A 783 4.21 29.33 -66.04
C GLY A 783 3.47 28.80 -67.28
N ALA A 784 4.04 28.93 -68.48
CA ALA A 784 3.45 28.39 -69.70
C ALA A 784 3.36 26.86 -69.62
N LEU A 785 2.22 26.28 -70.01
CA LEU A 785 2.08 24.84 -70.16
C LEU A 785 3.09 24.37 -71.22
N ARG A 786 3.81 23.28 -70.95
CA ARG A 786 4.86 22.69 -71.81
C ARG A 786 4.45 21.34 -72.36
N PHE A 787 3.77 20.55 -71.54
CA PHE A 787 3.29 19.23 -71.91
C PHE A 787 2.02 18.88 -71.14
N ASP A 788 1.13 18.12 -71.79
CA ASP A 788 -0.14 17.68 -71.25
C ASP A 788 -0.46 16.29 -71.83
N GLY A 789 -0.14 15.21 -71.12
CA GLY A 789 -0.28 13.87 -71.71
C GLY A 789 0.22 12.69 -70.89
N ASN A 790 0.04 11.51 -71.48
CA ASN A 790 0.43 10.23 -70.92
C ASN A 790 1.96 10.08 -70.90
N VAL A 791 2.43 9.34 -69.89
CA VAL A 791 3.84 9.01 -69.73
C VAL A 791 4.02 7.56 -69.32
N ARG A 792 5.17 7.00 -69.69
CA ARG A 792 5.63 5.67 -69.27
C ARG A 792 7.14 5.76 -69.06
N ASN A 793 7.63 5.20 -67.95
CA ASN A 793 9.06 5.26 -67.58
C ASN A 793 9.62 6.70 -67.61
N CYS A 794 8.83 7.67 -67.12
CA CYS A 794 9.17 9.11 -67.12
C CYS A 794 9.41 9.72 -68.52
N MET A 795 8.99 9.05 -69.59
CA MET A 795 9.04 9.57 -70.96
C MET A 795 7.63 9.81 -71.49
N ARG A 796 7.47 10.82 -72.35
CA ARG A 796 6.22 11.10 -73.08
C ARG A 796 5.90 9.89 -73.96
N ASP A 797 4.82 9.18 -73.64
CA ASP A 797 4.47 7.91 -74.27
C ASP A 797 2.95 7.73 -74.22
N GLY A 798 2.32 7.65 -75.39
CA GLY A 798 0.86 7.70 -75.55
C GLY A 798 0.36 9.06 -76.02
N PHE A 799 -0.89 9.37 -75.74
CA PHE A 799 -1.53 10.61 -76.20
C PHE A 799 -1.11 11.82 -75.37
N GLY A 800 -0.91 12.96 -76.03
CA GLY A 800 -0.65 14.22 -75.34
C GLY A 800 -0.59 15.42 -76.27
N ALA A 801 -0.22 16.57 -75.71
CA ALA A 801 0.08 17.78 -76.44
C ALA A 801 1.37 18.43 -75.93
N SER A 802 2.19 18.94 -76.84
CA SER A 802 3.35 19.81 -76.56
C SER A 802 2.97 21.26 -76.82
N PHE A 803 3.66 22.16 -76.12
CA PHE A 803 3.44 23.60 -76.21
C PHE A 803 4.77 24.33 -76.30
N ASN A 804 4.79 25.45 -77.02
CA ASN A 804 5.98 26.30 -77.19
C ASN A 804 6.24 27.17 -75.93
N GLU A 805 7.19 28.10 -76.03
CA GLU A 805 7.55 29.02 -74.93
C GLU A 805 6.44 29.98 -74.52
N ASP A 806 5.56 30.33 -75.45
CA ASP A 806 4.42 31.20 -75.21
C ASP A 806 3.19 30.44 -74.68
N GLY A 807 3.30 29.12 -74.52
CA GLY A 807 2.19 28.25 -74.10
C GLY A 807 1.19 27.97 -75.22
N GLU A 808 1.54 28.27 -76.47
CA GLU A 808 0.74 27.90 -77.64
C GLU A 808 1.03 26.45 -78.01
N LYS A 809 -0.03 25.72 -78.36
CA LYS A 809 0.06 24.31 -78.71
C LYS A 809 0.92 24.13 -79.98
N SER A 810 2.06 23.45 -79.84
CA SER A 810 2.97 23.15 -80.96
C SER A 810 2.67 21.78 -81.59
N PHE A 811 2.15 20.84 -80.80
CA PHE A 811 1.81 19.49 -81.23
C PHE A 811 0.63 18.94 -80.42
N GLU A 812 -0.27 18.21 -81.07
CA GLU A 812 -1.25 17.32 -80.41
C GLU A 812 -1.27 15.98 -81.13
N GLY A 813 -1.15 14.89 -80.39
CA GLY A 813 -1.10 13.57 -81.02
C GLY A 813 -0.49 12.49 -80.15
N ILE A 814 0.21 11.57 -80.81
CA ILE A 814 0.82 10.40 -80.16
C ILE A 814 2.33 10.62 -80.01
N PHE A 815 2.83 10.35 -78.79
CA PHE A 815 4.23 10.27 -78.44
C PHE A 815 4.66 8.82 -78.26
N LYS A 816 5.91 8.52 -78.60
CA LYS A 816 6.55 7.23 -78.29
C LYS A 816 7.98 7.48 -77.84
N ALA A 817 8.32 7.07 -76.63
CA ALA A 817 9.64 7.30 -76.02
C ALA A 817 10.14 8.76 -76.17
N GLY A 818 9.26 9.74 -75.93
CA GLY A 818 9.57 11.17 -76.01
C GLY A 818 9.41 11.79 -77.40
N GLN A 819 9.28 11.00 -78.46
CA GLN A 819 9.23 11.51 -79.84
C GLN A 819 7.79 11.67 -80.36
N GLU A 820 7.51 12.82 -80.96
CA GLU A 820 6.26 13.12 -81.70
C GLU A 820 6.13 12.20 -82.91
N GLN A 821 5.05 11.41 -82.99
CA GLN A 821 4.85 10.44 -84.07
C GLN A 821 3.86 10.94 -85.11
N LYS A 822 2.66 11.32 -84.66
CA LYS A 822 1.54 11.64 -85.55
C LYS A 822 0.61 12.66 -84.91
N ASN A 823 0.28 13.70 -85.67
CA ASN A 823 -0.71 14.70 -85.28
C ASN A 823 -2.13 14.11 -85.23
N MET A 824 -2.82 14.27 -84.11
CA MET A 824 -4.20 13.83 -83.92
C MET A 824 -4.87 14.64 -82.81
N SER A 825 -6.13 15.03 -83.02
CA SER A 825 -6.89 15.70 -81.97
C SER A 825 -7.19 14.76 -80.80
N VAL A 826 -6.75 15.19 -79.62
CA VAL A 826 -6.92 14.53 -78.33
C VAL A 826 -7.88 15.36 -77.46
N ILE A 827 -8.72 14.68 -76.68
CA ILE A 827 -9.65 15.34 -75.75
C ILE A 827 -8.98 15.42 -74.38
N LEU A 828 -8.79 16.63 -73.87
CA LEU A 828 -8.29 16.90 -72.52
C LEU A 828 -9.51 17.00 -71.56
N ARG A 829 -9.55 16.32 -70.39
CA ARG A 829 -10.65 16.36 -69.35
C ARG A 829 -10.33 16.92 -67.94
N LYS A 830 -11.01 17.88 -67.29
CA LYS A 830 -10.57 18.55 -66.02
C LYS A 830 -10.04 17.62 -64.88
N ILE A 831 -8.83 17.85 -64.35
CA ILE A 831 -8.28 17.21 -63.13
C ILE A 831 -9.09 17.71 -61.93
N GLU A 832 -9.69 16.78 -61.20
CA GLU A 832 -10.39 17.07 -59.94
C GLU A 832 -9.42 17.55 -58.87
N GLU A 833 -9.80 18.59 -58.15
CA GLU A 833 -9.01 19.10 -57.03
C GLU A 833 -8.59 17.95 -56.10
N LEU A 834 -7.38 18.06 -55.55
CA LEU A 834 -6.98 17.16 -54.47
C LEU A 834 -8.06 17.18 -53.37
N PRO A 835 -8.38 16.01 -52.79
CA PRO A 835 -9.43 15.91 -51.78
C PRO A 835 -9.09 16.83 -50.61
N LYS A 836 -10.11 17.49 -50.05
CA LYS A 836 -9.88 18.28 -48.83
C LYS A 836 -9.39 17.38 -47.70
N CYS A 837 -8.45 17.89 -46.92
CA CYS A 837 -7.88 17.20 -45.77
C CYS A 837 -8.02 18.10 -44.56
N ASP A 838 -9.09 17.91 -43.77
CA ASP A 838 -9.40 18.77 -42.63
C ASP A 838 -8.32 18.69 -41.53
N GLU A 839 -7.55 17.60 -41.47
CA GLU A 839 -6.44 17.42 -40.52
C GLU A 839 -5.15 18.13 -40.96
N LEU A 840 -5.07 18.61 -42.21
CA LEU A 840 -3.99 19.45 -42.75
C LEU A 840 -4.49 20.90 -42.95
N ALA A 841 -5.27 21.40 -41.99
CA ALA A 841 -5.97 22.69 -42.06
C ALA A 841 -5.09 23.95 -41.93
N ASP A 842 -3.76 23.82 -41.91
CA ASP A 842 -2.85 24.98 -41.88
C ASP A 842 -2.75 25.71 -43.22
N GLY A 843 -3.45 25.22 -44.24
CA GLY A 843 -3.64 25.90 -45.51
C GLY A 843 -2.56 25.58 -46.54
N GLU A 844 -1.40 25.02 -46.15
CA GLU A 844 -0.33 24.64 -47.08
C GLU A 844 -0.81 23.60 -48.10
N TYR A 845 -1.49 22.55 -47.64
CA TYR A 845 -2.10 21.57 -48.53
C TYR A 845 -3.12 22.23 -49.46
N ASP A 846 -3.99 23.08 -48.90
CA ASP A 846 -5.07 23.75 -49.61
C ASP A 846 -4.58 24.79 -50.64
N MET A 847 -3.44 25.44 -50.42
CA MET A 847 -2.79 26.35 -51.37
C MET A 847 -2.46 25.63 -52.68
N TYR A 848 -2.01 24.38 -52.58
CA TYR A 848 -1.55 23.59 -53.70
C TYR A 848 -2.54 22.49 -54.12
N ARG A 849 -3.72 22.40 -53.49
CA ARG A 849 -4.75 21.39 -53.85
C ARG A 849 -5.46 21.68 -55.17
N LYS A 850 -5.50 22.95 -55.59
CA LYS A 850 -6.21 23.38 -56.80
C LYS A 850 -5.41 23.01 -58.03
N GLY A 851 -6.06 22.27 -58.93
CA GLY A 851 -5.51 21.98 -60.25
C GLY A 851 -5.94 22.96 -61.32
N THR A 852 -5.11 23.18 -62.33
CA THR A 852 -5.39 24.06 -63.47
C THR A 852 -5.60 23.30 -64.77
N GLY A 853 -6.40 22.23 -64.80
CA GLY A 853 -6.83 21.57 -66.04
C GLY A 853 -6.67 20.05 -65.99
N TYR A 854 -6.48 19.33 -67.11
CA TYR A 854 -7.33 18.22 -67.59
C TYR A 854 -6.64 16.80 -67.83
N VAL A 855 -7.13 15.60 -67.38
CA VAL A 855 -6.87 14.14 -67.74
C VAL A 855 -8.07 13.15 -67.58
N VAL A 856 -7.95 11.92 -68.12
CA VAL A 856 -8.87 10.76 -68.12
C VAL A 856 -8.43 9.60 -67.18
N GLU A 857 -9.40 8.90 -66.57
CA GLU A 857 -9.24 7.67 -65.77
C GLU A 857 -9.75 6.43 -66.54
N TYR A 858 -9.06 5.29 -66.37
CA TYR A 858 -9.26 4.03 -67.11
C TYR A 858 -10.47 3.20 -66.65
N ALA A 859 -11.07 2.46 -67.58
CA ALA A 859 -11.72 1.18 -67.31
C ALA A 859 -10.70 0.03 -67.46
N LEU A 860 -10.92 -1.08 -66.74
CA LEU A 860 -10.05 -2.26 -66.58
C LEU A 860 -9.60 -2.97 -67.87
N ASP A 861 -10.07 -2.54 -69.05
CA ASP A 861 -9.75 -3.05 -70.37
C ASP A 861 -8.94 -2.06 -71.24
N GLY A 862 -8.51 -0.91 -70.69
CA GLY A 862 -7.58 0.00 -71.36
C GLY A 862 -8.22 0.92 -72.42
N GLY A 863 -9.56 0.97 -72.49
CA GLY A 863 -10.31 1.82 -73.42
C GLY A 863 -10.91 3.09 -72.77
N GLN A 864 -10.75 4.29 -73.34
CA GLN A 864 -11.50 5.50 -72.91
C GLN A 864 -12.80 5.66 -73.70
N PHE A 865 -13.95 5.73 -73.02
CA PHE A 865 -15.26 5.87 -73.64
C PHE A 865 -15.76 7.33 -73.65
N THR A 866 -16.24 7.81 -74.79
CA THR A 866 -16.92 9.10 -74.95
C THR A 866 -18.22 8.90 -75.74
N GLY A 867 -19.37 9.02 -75.10
CA GLY A 867 -20.67 8.82 -75.75
C GLY A 867 -21.81 8.71 -74.75
N LYS A 868 -23.02 8.39 -75.24
CA LYS A 868 -24.18 8.19 -74.38
C LYS A 868 -24.16 6.75 -73.84
N LEU A 869 -24.39 6.60 -72.54
CA LEU A 869 -24.58 5.29 -71.90
C LEU A 869 -26.07 5.03 -71.68
N LYS A 870 -26.51 3.82 -71.99
CA LYS A 870 -27.83 3.29 -71.64
C LYS A 870 -27.61 2.02 -70.84
N ASN A 871 -28.13 1.98 -69.61
CA ASN A 871 -27.95 0.85 -68.67
C ASN A 871 -26.47 0.47 -68.43
N GLY A 872 -25.59 1.46 -68.31
CA GLY A 872 -24.16 1.24 -68.07
C GLY A 872 -23.35 0.76 -69.28
N LYS A 873 -23.96 0.70 -70.47
CA LYS A 873 -23.30 0.29 -71.72
C LYS A 873 -23.35 1.37 -72.80
N PRO A 874 -22.35 1.45 -73.70
CA PRO A 874 -22.36 2.31 -74.89
C PRO A 874 -23.65 2.22 -75.72
N ASP A 875 -24.29 3.35 -76.03
CA ASP A 875 -25.54 3.40 -76.81
C ASP A 875 -25.63 4.70 -77.64
N GLY A 876 -25.90 4.58 -78.93
CA GLY A 876 -25.82 5.69 -79.89
C GLY A 876 -24.38 5.94 -80.40
N LYS A 877 -24.12 7.13 -80.96
CA LYS A 877 -22.78 7.47 -81.46
C LYS A 877 -21.82 7.67 -80.30
N CYS A 878 -20.79 6.83 -80.24
CA CYS A 878 -19.77 6.85 -79.21
C CYS A 878 -18.37 6.70 -79.82
N THR A 879 -17.37 7.08 -79.04
CA THR A 879 -15.95 6.88 -79.33
C THR A 879 -15.34 6.05 -78.21
N ILE A 880 -14.66 4.97 -78.56
CA ILE A 880 -13.84 4.18 -77.65
C ILE A 880 -12.38 4.30 -78.08
N LEU A 881 -11.52 4.69 -77.15
CA LEU A 881 -10.09 4.88 -77.37
C LEU A 881 -9.32 3.75 -76.71
N TYR A 882 -8.90 2.75 -77.47
CA TYR A 882 -8.07 1.66 -76.98
C TYR A 882 -6.58 2.08 -76.94
N SER A 883 -5.75 1.25 -76.31
CA SER A 883 -4.30 1.47 -76.22
C SER A 883 -3.59 1.55 -77.58
N ASP A 884 -4.19 1.00 -78.63
CA ASP A 884 -3.59 0.82 -79.95
C ASP A 884 -4.48 1.27 -81.13
N HIS A 885 -5.69 1.78 -80.89
CA HIS A 885 -6.54 2.37 -81.91
C HIS A 885 -7.68 3.19 -81.31
N ARG A 886 -8.24 4.12 -82.09
CA ARG A 886 -9.49 4.83 -81.74
C ARG A 886 -10.63 4.33 -82.61
N PHE A 887 -11.72 3.90 -82.01
CA PHE A 887 -12.97 3.65 -82.72
C PHE A 887 -13.98 4.77 -82.47
N THR A 888 -14.60 5.31 -83.51
CA THR A 888 -15.74 6.23 -83.41
C THR A 888 -16.88 5.70 -84.27
N GLY A 889 -18.02 5.38 -83.67
CA GLY A 889 -19.15 4.82 -84.42
C GLY A 889 -20.42 4.65 -83.60
N GLU A 890 -21.42 4.00 -84.20
CA GLU A 890 -22.70 3.72 -83.57
C GLU A 890 -22.64 2.46 -82.71
N PHE A 891 -23.27 2.54 -81.54
CA PHE A 891 -23.38 1.45 -80.56
C PHE A 891 -24.84 1.18 -80.22
N VAL A 892 -25.17 -0.09 -80.00
CA VAL A 892 -26.47 -0.52 -79.46
C VAL A 892 -26.19 -1.54 -78.36
N ASP A 893 -26.66 -1.26 -77.13
CA ASP A 893 -26.47 -2.11 -75.94
C ASP A 893 -25.00 -2.56 -75.70
N GLY A 894 -24.05 -1.65 -75.89
CA GLY A 894 -22.62 -1.88 -75.63
C GLY A 894 -21.84 -2.53 -76.76
N ARG A 895 -22.49 -2.85 -77.89
CA ARG A 895 -21.84 -3.42 -79.06
C ARG A 895 -21.78 -2.41 -80.19
N ILE A 896 -20.71 -2.46 -80.97
CA ILE A 896 -20.59 -1.70 -82.20
C ILE A 896 -21.67 -2.20 -83.17
N ASP A 897 -22.59 -1.33 -83.56
CA ASP A 897 -23.68 -1.63 -84.47
C ASP A 897 -24.08 -0.37 -85.25
N GLY A 898 -23.61 -0.28 -86.49
CA GLY A 898 -23.86 0.83 -87.40
C GLY A 898 -22.57 1.44 -87.96
N LYS A 899 -22.64 2.70 -88.42
CA LYS A 899 -21.51 3.33 -89.11
C LYS A 899 -20.40 3.71 -88.12
N GLY A 900 -19.16 3.43 -88.50
CA GLY A 900 -18.00 3.76 -87.67
C GLY A 900 -16.71 4.01 -88.44
N VAL A 901 -15.68 4.40 -87.71
CA VAL A 901 -14.32 4.61 -88.19
C VAL A 901 -13.35 4.10 -87.13
N ILE A 902 -12.45 3.18 -87.52
CA ILE A 902 -11.26 2.84 -86.73
C ILE A 902 -10.09 3.68 -87.25
N TYR A 903 -9.35 4.28 -86.32
CA TYR A 903 -8.09 4.96 -86.55
C TYR A 903 -6.97 4.13 -85.91
N MET A 904 -6.16 3.46 -86.74
CA MET A 904 -5.02 2.67 -86.30
C MET A 904 -3.79 3.57 -86.04
N LEU A 905 -2.86 3.10 -85.20
CA LEU A 905 -1.62 3.82 -84.85
C LEU A 905 -0.74 4.18 -86.05
N ASP A 906 -0.77 3.38 -87.11
CA ASP A 906 0.12 3.47 -88.26
C ASP A 906 -0.30 4.48 -89.33
N GLY A 907 -1.52 5.01 -89.29
CA GLY A 907 -2.04 5.73 -90.45
C GLY A 907 -3.42 5.29 -90.90
N GLU A 908 -3.72 4.00 -90.75
CA GLU A 908 -4.86 3.40 -91.43
C GLU A 908 -6.20 3.88 -90.84
N GLU A 909 -7.07 4.36 -91.73
CA GLU A 909 -8.46 4.65 -91.43
C GLU A 909 -9.34 3.54 -92.03
N ILE A 910 -10.04 2.81 -91.17
CA ILE A 910 -10.99 1.78 -91.58
C ILE A 910 -12.39 2.34 -91.38
N LYS A 911 -13.07 2.69 -92.48
CA LYS A 911 -14.43 3.24 -92.48
C LYS A 911 -15.40 2.21 -93.02
N GLY A 912 -16.51 1.97 -92.31
CA GLY A 912 -17.46 0.96 -92.72
C GLY A 912 -18.72 0.93 -91.88
N GLU A 913 -19.62 0.03 -92.24
CA GLU A 913 -20.75 -0.35 -91.41
C GLU A 913 -20.34 -1.59 -90.61
N PHE A 914 -20.29 -1.44 -89.29
CA PHE A 914 -19.81 -2.46 -88.37
C PHE A 914 -21.03 -3.13 -87.75
N ARG A 915 -21.27 -4.40 -88.09
CA ARG A 915 -22.28 -5.24 -87.44
C ARG A 915 -21.56 -6.38 -86.73
N SER A 916 -22.07 -6.80 -85.58
CA SER A 916 -21.39 -7.66 -84.60
C SER A 916 -20.72 -8.96 -85.10
N VAL A 917 -20.83 -9.33 -86.38
CA VAL A 917 -20.17 -10.52 -86.96
C VAL A 917 -19.73 -10.38 -88.44
N GLU A 918 -19.99 -9.27 -89.14
CA GLU A 918 -19.59 -9.07 -90.55
C GLU A 918 -19.18 -7.62 -90.81
N PHE A 919 -18.06 -7.41 -91.53
CA PHE A 919 -17.56 -6.10 -91.97
C PHE A 919 -17.80 -5.96 -93.48
N GLU A 920 -18.61 -4.98 -93.88
CA GLU A 920 -18.67 -4.46 -95.25
C GLU A 920 -18.20 -2.99 -95.23
N GLY A 921 -17.10 -2.68 -95.90
CA GLY A 921 -16.56 -1.33 -95.92
C GLY A 921 -15.27 -1.16 -96.70
N SER A 922 -15.05 0.05 -97.21
CA SER A 922 -13.88 0.37 -98.03
C SER A 922 -12.66 0.76 -97.19
N LYS A 923 -11.50 0.16 -97.46
CA LYS A 923 -10.22 0.50 -96.83
C LYS A 923 -9.53 1.65 -97.58
N LYS A 924 -9.13 2.72 -96.85
CA LYS A 924 -8.29 3.80 -97.39
C LYS A 924 -6.87 3.65 -96.84
N ILE A 925 -5.90 3.46 -97.73
CA ILE A 925 -4.47 3.46 -97.38
C ILE A 925 -3.80 4.62 -98.12
N GLU A 926 -3.12 5.48 -97.38
CA GLU A 926 -2.18 6.47 -97.92
C GLU A 926 -0.76 5.99 -97.63
N LEU A 927 -0.04 5.61 -98.68
CA LEU A 927 1.36 5.24 -98.57
C LEU A 927 2.24 6.49 -98.66
N SER A 928 3.48 6.41 -98.17
CA SER A 928 4.49 7.48 -98.11
C SER A 928 4.86 8.13 -99.46
N ASN A 929 4.26 7.67 -100.57
CA ASN A 929 4.37 8.25 -101.90
C ASN A 929 3.20 9.20 -102.26
N ASN A 930 2.38 9.63 -101.29
CA ASN A 930 1.21 10.51 -101.48
C ASN A 930 0.18 9.99 -102.50
N LYS A 931 0.11 8.66 -102.71
CA LYS A 931 -0.97 8.02 -103.48
C LYS A 931 -1.97 7.36 -102.55
N THR A 932 -3.25 7.65 -102.78
CA THR A 932 -4.38 7.07 -102.06
C THR A 932 -4.93 5.86 -102.82
N TYR A 933 -5.04 4.71 -102.15
CA TYR A 933 -5.69 3.52 -102.69
C TYR A 933 -6.98 3.22 -101.93
N TYR A 934 -8.03 2.85 -102.67
CA TYR A 934 -9.33 2.42 -102.15
C TYR A 934 -9.52 0.95 -102.49
N TYR A 935 -9.70 0.10 -101.47
CA TYR A 935 -10.11 -1.29 -101.64
C TYR A 935 -11.55 -1.42 -101.15
N LEU A 936 -12.40 -2.09 -101.93
CA LEU A 936 -13.76 -2.45 -101.55
C LEU A 936 -13.77 -3.71 -100.67
#